data_AF-A0AAE3VIK9-F1
#
_entry.id   AF-A0AAE3VIK9-F1
#
_cell.length_a   1.000
_cell.length_b   1.000
_cell.length_c   1.000
_cell.angle_alpha   90.00
_cell.angle_beta   90.00
_cell.angle_gamma   90.00
#
_symmetry.space_group_name_H-M   'P 1'
#
loop_
_entity.id
_entity.type
_entity.pdbx_description
1 polymer ?
#
loop_
_entity_poly.entity_id
_entity_poly.type
_entity_poly.pdbx_seq_one_letter_code
_entity_poly.pdbx_strand_id
1 'polypeptide(L)'
;MLRHCLRLTMFLAAAACGAQELKPLSHNQNDWVIGNPLAWRFASDRISCVIPGGILPYNPAPFSRSCSIEAVVTPRCRVGESWAVAGVNIHLDKDNFWQLALVASPVEQNSRHFVELNQCSTGRWPYSQNLTSVSSEGDGFAWELNTPYRLRLTMADGSVTGVISTLDGKQCVRKQWRFLDDSAVAIGKPALRSSSLLADFQQVVASWGDAVSVDALANATQATPPPYFCTSFVADSQRPATGFFYTEQADDGSWWAVDPLGRRFVVFGIDHVTYGGHWCETLGYRPHERKNDAKYENQEEWAVETLGRLQDWGFNILAAGSSPIIRQRGLAHALSIGIGSIMATFGDEFDITPNERRPCSAFPNVFHPQFRLWCEYRIKEVCAKDVNNPWVFGYFIDNELAWWGRGKPHSGLFDAVLKKSPTHSAKIALRDFLKEQAGNDIAVFNRQWQQELQSFEQILTLDALPDSTPEQSRCKTDFLAIVADIYFRTVREVYDAVDPNHLLMACRFAGINGNHEVVWKAAGKYNDCVTWNFYGQVDLDRGAAYTSLGSRGEPLPQAFQQVYDWVQKPTIITEWSFPALDSGLPCTKGAGQRFHTQAERSRATDIYARTLLSMPFMIGYDYFMWVDEPALGISTPFPENTNYGMINEDGVPYPGMVKVFKAIQNTPAKARLQPLPPITELPPMDKGQLFQDYLQNYPRLTRSAPHPTMKTTLAGKAFTIDNGRISLSSLPDSPRIAIARDGKPLGTFNVMLNYLNDQGTKRWTDVGSVSVLKLVANDRAAYLEVTAEKVPDQQEQLADAQSHEHFTMTYLLVLPTNADYAIAQILSVKNLGATPLPLSGLFFRLYPDFEVQTKHDNAVPSLWSLARSAAWVAPDGQAFLGVAALYRQNLIMHFWKDEKRQSMHPDAYRPVDYTLPPQASYTPDTPCYLFVLPGSGDVLAMRKQADAIVAADRPKAN
;
A
#
# COMPACT_ATOMS: atom_id res chain seq x y z
N MET A 1 5.35 -28.04 -98.13
CA MET A 1 5.88 -29.12 -97.27
C MET A 1 7.35 -28.80 -97.01
N LEU A 2 7.92 -28.79 -95.82
CA LEU A 2 7.54 -29.25 -94.49
C LEU A 2 8.52 -28.57 -93.51
N ARG A 3 8.15 -28.41 -92.24
CA ARG A 3 8.92 -27.86 -91.09
C ARG A 3 8.82 -26.34 -90.88
N HIS A 4 7.86 -25.93 -90.07
CA HIS A 4 8.05 -25.19 -88.80
C HIS A 4 6.68 -24.71 -88.30
N CYS A 5 6.07 -25.47 -87.39
CA CYS A 5 5.04 -25.01 -86.42
C CYS A 5 4.60 -26.22 -85.58
N LEU A 6 5.24 -26.41 -84.42
CA LEU A 6 4.86 -27.42 -83.44
C LEU A 6 5.33 -26.93 -82.06
N ARG A 7 4.43 -26.28 -81.31
CA ARG A 7 4.46 -26.08 -79.85
C ARG A 7 3.20 -25.31 -79.44
N LEU A 8 2.02 -25.94 -79.49
CA LEU A 8 0.79 -25.36 -78.93
C LEU A 8 -0.31 -26.42 -78.78
N THR A 9 -0.20 -27.32 -77.79
CA THR A 9 -1.34 -28.07 -77.20
C THR A 9 -0.87 -28.93 -76.02
N MET A 10 -0.86 -28.35 -74.82
CA MET A 10 -0.96 -29.03 -73.51
C MET A 10 -0.91 -27.96 -72.41
N PHE A 11 -1.99 -27.16 -72.26
CA PHE A 11 -2.25 -26.32 -71.08
C PHE A 11 -3.71 -25.87 -71.13
N LEU A 12 -4.63 -26.80 -70.86
CA LEU A 12 -6.06 -26.54 -70.71
C LEU A 12 -6.65 -27.62 -69.78
N ALA A 13 -6.16 -27.65 -68.54
CA ALA A 13 -6.80 -28.21 -67.35
C ALA A 13 -5.84 -28.03 -66.16
N ALA A 14 -6.28 -27.26 -65.14
CA ALA A 14 -5.70 -27.07 -63.80
C ALA A 14 -5.29 -25.61 -63.49
N ALA A 15 -6.28 -24.76 -63.25
CA ALA A 15 -6.18 -23.59 -62.36
C ALA A 15 -7.58 -23.23 -61.85
N ALA A 16 -8.27 -24.20 -61.26
CA ALA A 16 -9.37 -23.97 -60.33
C ALA A 16 -8.88 -24.46 -58.97
N CYS A 17 -8.00 -23.69 -58.31
CA CYS A 17 -7.79 -23.86 -56.88
C CYS A 17 -9.06 -23.36 -56.19
N GLY A 18 -9.73 -24.25 -55.49
CA GLY A 18 -11.03 -23.99 -54.88
C GLY A 18 -10.99 -22.84 -53.88
N ALA A 19 -11.50 -21.68 -54.28
CA ALA A 19 -11.94 -20.69 -53.33
C ALA A 19 -13.18 -21.24 -52.63
N GLN A 20 -13.03 -21.80 -51.43
CA GLN A 20 -14.19 -22.16 -50.60
C GLN A 20 -15.06 -20.92 -50.40
N GLU A 21 -16.35 -21.07 -50.70
CA GLU A 21 -17.34 -20.00 -50.58
C GLU A 21 -17.41 -19.49 -49.13
N LEU A 22 -17.23 -18.17 -48.96
CA LEU A 22 -17.36 -17.49 -47.67
C LEU A 22 -18.83 -17.51 -47.25
N LYS A 23 -19.11 -17.99 -46.04
CA LYS A 23 -20.46 -18.09 -45.48
C LYS A 23 -20.68 -17.01 -44.41
N PRO A 24 -21.86 -16.38 -44.34
CA PRO A 24 -22.22 -15.50 -43.23
C PRO A 24 -22.08 -16.19 -41.89
N LEU A 25 -21.45 -15.51 -40.94
CA LEU A 25 -21.35 -15.96 -39.56
C LEU A 25 -22.55 -15.44 -38.76
N SER A 26 -22.91 -16.20 -37.73
CA SER A 26 -24.03 -15.88 -36.84
C SER A 26 -23.76 -14.65 -35.99
N HIS A 27 -24.77 -13.81 -35.79
CA HIS A 27 -24.76 -12.76 -34.76
C HIS A 27 -25.35 -13.24 -33.42
N ASN A 28 -25.52 -14.55 -33.22
CA ASN A 28 -25.89 -15.11 -31.93
C ASN A 28 -24.65 -15.20 -31.04
N GLN A 29 -24.72 -14.58 -29.86
CA GLN A 29 -23.65 -14.59 -28.86
C GLN A 29 -23.12 -16.00 -28.53
N ASN A 30 -23.99 -17.02 -28.51
CA ASN A 30 -23.62 -18.39 -28.14
C ASN A 30 -22.73 -19.10 -29.17
N ASP A 31 -22.65 -18.57 -30.40
CA ASP A 31 -21.78 -19.10 -31.44
C ASP A 31 -20.35 -18.55 -31.36
N TRP A 32 -20.04 -17.73 -30.35
CA TRP A 32 -18.73 -17.11 -30.18
C TRP A 32 -18.11 -17.46 -28.82
N VAL A 33 -16.80 -17.70 -28.81
CA VAL A 33 -16.05 -17.87 -27.57
C VAL A 33 -15.72 -16.50 -27.03
N ILE A 34 -16.55 -16.02 -26.12
CA ILE A 34 -16.35 -14.71 -25.52
C ILE A 34 -15.30 -14.84 -24.44
N GLY A 35 -14.17 -14.15 -24.62
CA GLY A 35 -13.24 -13.84 -23.55
C GLY A 35 -13.94 -12.93 -22.54
N ASN A 36 -13.82 -11.61 -22.71
CA ASN A 36 -14.47 -10.66 -21.81
C ASN A 36 -16.00 -10.55 -22.09
N PRO A 37 -16.89 -11.03 -21.20
CA PRO A 37 -18.34 -11.00 -21.40
C PRO A 37 -18.93 -9.58 -21.39
N LEU A 38 -18.20 -8.62 -20.84
CA LEU A 38 -18.60 -7.22 -20.81
C LEU A 38 -18.25 -6.49 -22.11
N ALA A 39 -17.39 -7.03 -22.96
CA ALA A 39 -16.83 -6.33 -24.12
C ALA A 39 -17.65 -6.38 -25.39
N TRP A 40 -18.32 -7.50 -25.66
CA TRP A 40 -18.97 -7.75 -26.94
C TRP A 40 -20.48 -7.57 -26.83
N ARG A 41 -21.09 -6.90 -27.81
CA ARG A 41 -22.55 -6.71 -27.95
C ARG A 41 -22.98 -7.24 -29.30
N PHE A 42 -24.08 -7.98 -29.31
CA PHE A 42 -24.61 -8.64 -30.50
C PHE A 42 -25.96 -8.03 -30.84
N ALA A 43 -26.05 -7.43 -32.03
CA ALA A 43 -27.32 -7.02 -32.63
C ALA A 43 -27.59 -7.85 -33.88
N SER A 44 -28.78 -7.73 -34.46
CA SER A 44 -29.17 -8.52 -35.64
C SER A 44 -28.28 -8.31 -36.87
N ASP A 45 -27.62 -7.15 -36.98
CA ASP A 45 -26.84 -6.72 -38.15
C ASP A 45 -25.36 -6.43 -37.85
N ARG A 46 -24.94 -6.46 -36.58
CA ARG A 46 -23.59 -6.09 -36.16
C ARG A 46 -23.15 -6.80 -34.89
N ILE A 47 -21.84 -6.91 -34.74
CA ILE A 47 -21.16 -7.22 -33.48
C ILE A 47 -20.34 -5.99 -33.10
N SER A 48 -20.51 -5.47 -31.88
CA SER A 48 -19.81 -4.28 -31.41
C SER A 48 -18.91 -4.62 -30.23
N CYS A 49 -17.67 -4.12 -30.25
CA CYS A 49 -16.79 -4.14 -29.08
C CYS A 49 -16.88 -2.78 -28.37
N VAL A 50 -17.43 -2.75 -27.15
CA VAL A 50 -17.78 -1.51 -26.41
C VAL A 50 -16.81 -1.16 -25.28
N ILE A 51 -15.99 -2.12 -24.87
CA ILE A 51 -14.80 -1.95 -24.01
C ILE A 51 -13.70 -2.88 -24.58
N PRO A 52 -12.43 -2.81 -24.14
CA PRO A 52 -11.39 -3.70 -24.66
C PRO A 52 -11.76 -5.19 -24.53
N GLY A 53 -11.90 -5.89 -25.67
CA GLY A 53 -12.55 -7.21 -25.74
C GLY A 53 -11.67 -8.40 -26.12
N GLY A 54 -10.47 -8.17 -26.64
CA GLY A 54 -9.53 -9.21 -27.03
C GLY A 54 -9.87 -9.90 -28.35
N ILE A 55 -9.62 -11.20 -28.43
CA ILE A 55 -9.98 -12.06 -29.58
C ILE A 55 -11.36 -12.66 -29.31
N LEU A 56 -12.21 -12.71 -30.32
CA LEU A 56 -13.54 -13.33 -30.29
C LEU A 56 -13.60 -14.46 -31.34
N PRO A 57 -13.19 -15.69 -31.00
CA PRO A 57 -13.23 -16.83 -31.93
C PRO A 57 -14.65 -17.32 -32.21
N TYR A 58 -14.93 -17.68 -33.46
CA TYR A 58 -16.19 -18.30 -33.84
C TYR A 58 -16.17 -19.79 -33.47
N ASN A 59 -17.12 -20.22 -32.63
CA ASN A 59 -17.12 -21.55 -32.03
C ASN A 59 -17.53 -22.66 -33.02
N PRO A 60 -18.54 -22.49 -33.91
CA PRO A 60 -18.94 -23.53 -34.87
C PRO A 60 -17.88 -23.89 -35.93
N ALA A 61 -16.87 -23.05 -36.13
CA ALA A 61 -15.78 -23.37 -37.06
C ALA A 61 -14.75 -24.30 -36.39
N PRO A 62 -14.36 -25.42 -37.03
CA PRO A 62 -13.27 -26.24 -36.57
C PRO A 62 -11.93 -25.52 -36.75
N PHE A 63 -10.91 -26.00 -36.06
CA PHE A 63 -9.53 -25.64 -36.42
C PHE A 63 -9.19 -26.22 -37.80
N SER A 64 -8.55 -25.43 -38.67
CA SER A 64 -8.18 -25.86 -40.01
C SER A 64 -6.85 -25.27 -40.47
N ARG A 65 -6.20 -25.94 -41.43
CA ARG A 65 -5.03 -25.43 -42.16
C ARG A 65 -5.38 -24.46 -43.29
N SER A 66 -6.64 -24.49 -43.71
CA SER A 66 -7.20 -23.54 -44.67
C SER A 66 -8.32 -22.79 -43.98
N CYS A 67 -8.17 -21.48 -43.80
CA CYS A 67 -9.16 -20.66 -43.10
C CYS A 67 -9.17 -19.24 -43.68
N SER A 68 -10.34 -18.71 -43.98
CA SER A 68 -10.53 -17.32 -44.39
C SER A 68 -11.60 -16.66 -43.54
N ILE A 69 -11.38 -15.41 -43.17
CA ILE A 69 -12.38 -14.54 -42.54
C ILE A 69 -12.38 -13.18 -43.22
N GLU A 70 -13.56 -12.62 -43.39
CA GLU A 70 -13.76 -11.25 -43.82
C GLU A 70 -14.82 -10.56 -42.95
N ALA A 71 -14.59 -9.28 -42.65
CA ALA A 71 -15.57 -8.42 -42.00
C ALA A 71 -15.45 -6.97 -42.51
N VAL A 72 -16.57 -6.25 -42.48
CA VAL A 72 -16.58 -4.80 -42.53
C VAL A 72 -16.32 -4.30 -41.10
N VAL A 73 -15.18 -3.65 -40.90
CA VAL A 73 -14.73 -3.14 -39.60
C VAL A 73 -14.81 -1.61 -39.62
N THR A 74 -15.56 -1.06 -38.67
CA THR A 74 -15.68 0.39 -38.47
C THR A 74 -15.01 0.75 -37.15
N PRO A 75 -13.79 1.31 -37.14
CA PRO A 75 -13.11 1.74 -35.93
C PRO A 75 -13.85 2.96 -35.36
N ARG A 76 -14.31 2.89 -34.10
CA ARG A 76 -15.18 3.91 -33.49
C ARG A 76 -14.40 4.89 -32.65
N CYS A 77 -13.65 4.39 -31.67
CA CYS A 77 -12.84 5.20 -30.79
C CYS A 77 -11.73 4.39 -30.14
N ARG A 78 -10.69 5.09 -29.73
CA ARG A 78 -9.57 4.55 -28.98
C ARG A 78 -9.80 4.73 -27.48
N VAL A 79 -9.45 3.72 -26.70
CA VAL A 79 -9.52 3.71 -25.23
C VAL A 79 -8.18 3.24 -24.65
N GLY A 80 -7.61 4.04 -23.76
CA GLY A 80 -6.29 3.83 -23.16
C GLY A 80 -5.16 4.59 -23.88
N GLU A 81 -3.93 4.43 -23.41
CA GLU A 81 -2.74 5.19 -23.90
C GLU A 81 -1.73 4.35 -24.69
N SER A 82 -1.90 3.02 -24.69
CA SER A 82 -1.03 2.06 -25.39
C SER A 82 -1.51 1.75 -26.82
N TRP A 83 -0.94 0.71 -27.43
CA TRP A 83 -1.32 0.15 -28.72
C TRP A 83 -2.81 -0.20 -28.76
N ALA A 84 -3.49 0.20 -29.83
CA ALA A 84 -4.92 -0.03 -30.03
C ALA A 84 -5.16 -0.67 -31.41
N VAL A 85 -5.88 -1.79 -31.45
CA VAL A 85 -6.10 -2.58 -32.67
C VAL A 85 -7.54 -3.05 -32.83
N ALA A 86 -8.04 -3.06 -34.06
CA ALA A 86 -9.31 -3.68 -34.44
C ALA A 86 -9.20 -4.36 -35.81
N GLY A 87 -9.72 -5.57 -35.95
CA GLY A 87 -9.64 -6.29 -37.22
C GLY A 87 -10.10 -7.74 -37.15
N VAL A 88 -9.59 -8.55 -38.06
CA VAL A 88 -9.91 -9.98 -38.19
C VAL A 88 -8.69 -10.83 -37.84
N ASN A 89 -8.95 -12.05 -37.38
CA ASN A 89 -7.95 -12.93 -36.79
C ASN A 89 -8.20 -14.39 -37.20
N ILE A 90 -7.13 -15.17 -37.31
CA ILE A 90 -7.17 -16.64 -37.39
C ILE A 90 -6.53 -17.16 -36.11
N HIS A 91 -7.35 -17.74 -35.23
CA HIS A 91 -7.00 -18.02 -33.85
C HIS A 91 -6.79 -19.51 -33.62
N LEU A 92 -5.64 -19.89 -33.07
CA LEU A 92 -5.43 -21.22 -32.48
C LEU A 92 -5.64 -21.15 -30.97
N ASP A 93 -4.87 -20.29 -30.31
CA ASP A 93 -4.94 -20.00 -28.88
C ASP A 93 -4.37 -18.59 -28.59
N LYS A 94 -4.24 -18.22 -27.31
CA LYS A 94 -3.75 -16.89 -26.91
C LYS A 94 -2.28 -16.62 -27.26
N ASP A 95 -1.49 -17.68 -27.45
CA ASP A 95 -0.05 -17.66 -27.71
C ASP A 95 0.26 -17.94 -29.20
N ASN A 96 -0.74 -18.37 -29.98
CA ASN A 96 -0.62 -18.73 -31.40
C ASN A 96 -1.82 -18.18 -32.19
N PHE A 97 -1.62 -17.13 -32.99
CA PHE A 97 -2.65 -16.57 -33.86
C PHE A 97 -2.08 -15.67 -34.96
N TRP A 98 -2.90 -15.41 -35.98
CA TRP A 98 -2.64 -14.38 -37.00
C TRP A 98 -3.63 -13.24 -36.86
N GLN A 99 -3.19 -12.00 -37.05
CA GLN A 99 -4.10 -10.86 -37.12
C GLN A 99 -3.81 -9.95 -38.32
N LEU A 100 -4.90 -9.52 -38.95
CA LEU A 100 -4.94 -8.38 -39.87
C LEU A 100 -5.73 -7.27 -39.18
N ALA A 101 -5.06 -6.16 -38.86
CA ALA A 101 -5.67 -5.13 -38.02
C ALA A 101 -5.42 -3.70 -38.50
N LEU A 102 -6.41 -2.85 -38.24
CA LEU A 102 -6.27 -1.41 -38.15
C LEU A 102 -5.61 -1.09 -36.80
N VAL A 103 -4.49 -0.37 -36.82
CA VAL A 103 -3.65 -0.08 -35.66
C VAL A 103 -3.57 1.41 -35.41
N ALA A 104 -3.76 1.84 -34.16
CA ALA A 104 -3.34 3.13 -33.65
C ALA A 104 -2.16 2.93 -32.68
N SER A 105 -1.05 3.59 -32.97
CA SER A 105 0.14 3.58 -32.09
C SER A 105 -0.14 4.26 -30.74
N PRO A 106 0.74 4.08 -29.73
CA PRO A 106 0.61 4.76 -28.44
C PRO A 106 0.53 6.29 -28.57
N VAL A 107 -0.04 6.96 -27.55
CA VAL A 107 -0.18 8.43 -27.54
C VAL A 107 1.18 9.12 -27.66
N GLU A 108 2.19 8.60 -26.95
CA GLU A 108 3.58 9.04 -27.02
C GLU A 108 4.21 8.90 -28.42
N GLN A 109 3.65 8.05 -29.29
CA GLN A 109 4.05 7.89 -30.69
C GLN A 109 3.11 8.61 -31.66
N ASN A 110 2.43 9.66 -31.18
CA ASN A 110 1.50 10.52 -31.91
C ASN A 110 0.23 9.81 -32.44
N SER A 111 -0.18 8.69 -31.84
CA SER A 111 -1.40 7.96 -32.22
C SER A 111 -1.54 7.69 -33.73
N ARG A 112 -0.43 7.48 -34.44
CA ARG A 112 -0.42 7.22 -35.89
C ARG A 112 -1.29 6.02 -36.23
N HIS A 113 -2.10 6.17 -37.28
CA HIS A 113 -2.95 5.12 -37.83
C HIS A 113 -2.24 4.39 -38.98
N PHE A 114 -2.14 3.08 -38.87
CA PHE A 114 -1.58 2.21 -39.89
C PHE A 114 -2.19 0.82 -39.81
N VAL A 115 -1.68 -0.11 -40.61
CA VAL A 115 -2.21 -1.48 -40.75
C VAL A 115 -1.11 -2.51 -40.59
N GLU A 116 -1.44 -3.65 -40.01
CA GLU A 116 -0.48 -4.73 -39.80
C GLU A 116 -1.04 -6.11 -40.18
N LEU A 117 -0.15 -6.99 -40.60
CA LEU A 117 -0.38 -8.43 -40.76
C LEU A 117 0.74 -9.18 -40.04
N ASN A 118 0.47 -9.64 -38.83
CA ASN A 118 1.47 -10.20 -37.92
C ASN A 118 0.99 -11.52 -37.29
N GLN A 119 1.97 -12.35 -36.91
CA GLN A 119 1.77 -13.60 -36.19
C GLN A 119 2.19 -13.47 -34.71
N CYS A 120 1.42 -14.10 -33.82
CA CYS A 120 1.87 -14.52 -32.49
C CYS A 120 2.26 -15.99 -32.59
N SER A 121 3.45 -16.35 -32.12
CA SER A 121 3.90 -17.75 -32.09
C SER A 121 4.59 -18.03 -30.78
N THR A 122 4.15 -19.07 -30.06
CA THR A 122 4.67 -19.44 -28.73
C THR A 122 4.66 -18.27 -27.73
N GLY A 123 3.69 -17.37 -27.84
CA GLY A 123 3.53 -16.18 -26.99
C GLY A 123 4.43 -15.00 -27.36
N ARG A 124 5.27 -15.12 -28.40
CA ARG A 124 6.10 -14.02 -28.89
C ARG A 124 5.31 -13.19 -29.90
N TRP A 125 5.29 -11.88 -29.71
CA TRP A 125 4.54 -10.94 -30.54
C TRP A 125 5.34 -9.65 -30.83
N PRO A 126 5.40 -9.18 -32.09
CA PRO A 126 5.14 -9.95 -33.31
C PRO A 126 6.30 -10.94 -33.56
N TYR A 127 5.99 -12.12 -34.11
CA TYR A 127 7.00 -13.12 -34.46
C TYR A 127 7.03 -13.37 -35.97
N SER A 128 8.23 -13.32 -36.57
CA SER A 128 8.40 -13.48 -38.03
C SER A 128 9.66 -14.23 -38.46
N GLN A 129 10.43 -14.81 -37.53
CA GLN A 129 11.69 -15.49 -37.86
C GLN A 129 11.49 -16.77 -38.70
N ASN A 130 10.29 -17.34 -38.68
CA ASN A 130 9.87 -18.52 -39.45
C ASN A 130 9.01 -18.17 -40.68
N LEU A 131 9.05 -16.90 -41.13
CA LEU A 131 8.26 -16.39 -42.23
C LEU A 131 9.14 -15.69 -43.28
N THR A 132 8.71 -15.73 -44.55
CA THR A 132 9.26 -14.86 -45.60
C THR A 132 8.17 -14.01 -46.23
N SER A 133 8.44 -12.72 -46.43
CA SER A 133 7.50 -11.80 -47.09
C SER A 133 7.42 -12.14 -48.58
N VAL A 134 6.20 -12.27 -49.11
CA VAL A 134 5.94 -12.52 -50.54
C VAL A 134 5.56 -11.22 -51.24
N SER A 135 4.74 -10.38 -50.60
CA SER A 135 4.34 -9.08 -51.12
C SER A 135 3.91 -8.16 -49.97
N SER A 136 4.25 -6.88 -50.09
CA SER A 136 3.75 -5.81 -49.22
C SER A 136 3.34 -4.62 -50.09
N GLU A 137 2.03 -4.40 -50.20
CA GLU A 137 1.42 -3.29 -50.93
C GLU A 137 0.58 -2.43 -49.97
N GLY A 138 0.52 -1.12 -50.22
CA GLY A 138 -0.23 -0.19 -49.38
C GLY A 138 0.54 0.30 -48.15
N ASP A 139 1.87 0.21 -48.17
CA ASP A 139 2.72 0.78 -47.12
C ASP A 139 2.55 2.31 -47.08
N GLY A 140 2.05 2.82 -45.96
CA GLY A 140 1.65 4.23 -45.79
C GLY A 140 0.12 4.46 -45.77
N PHE A 141 -0.70 3.43 -45.98
CA PHE A 141 -2.15 3.55 -45.80
C PHE A 141 -2.49 3.89 -44.34
N ALA A 142 -3.21 5.00 -44.16
CA ALA A 142 -3.76 5.43 -42.89
C ALA A 142 -5.29 5.35 -42.94
N TRP A 143 -5.88 4.71 -41.94
CA TRP A 143 -7.32 4.59 -41.78
C TRP A 143 -7.89 5.74 -40.95
N GLU A 144 -9.19 5.97 -41.03
CA GLU A 144 -9.91 7.03 -40.32
C GLU A 144 -10.97 6.47 -39.36
N LEU A 145 -11.23 7.17 -38.25
CA LEU A 145 -12.30 6.82 -37.32
C LEU A 145 -13.66 7.00 -37.98
N ASN A 146 -14.60 6.13 -37.61
CA ASN A 146 -15.95 6.05 -38.14
C ASN A 146 -16.04 5.72 -39.65
N THR A 147 -14.92 5.38 -40.29
CA THR A 147 -14.88 4.96 -41.69
C THR A 147 -14.85 3.44 -41.80
N PRO A 148 -15.80 2.80 -42.50
CA PRO A 148 -15.84 1.35 -42.64
C PRO A 148 -14.82 0.83 -43.66
N TYR A 149 -14.07 -0.20 -43.28
CA TYR A 149 -13.13 -0.90 -44.16
C TYR A 149 -13.44 -2.39 -44.22
N ARG A 150 -13.29 -3.01 -45.38
CA ARG A 150 -13.42 -4.47 -45.53
C ARG A 150 -12.06 -5.11 -45.35
N LEU A 151 -11.91 -5.93 -44.31
CA LEU A 151 -10.68 -6.65 -43.98
C LEU A 151 -10.89 -8.12 -44.27
N ARG A 152 -10.02 -8.73 -45.09
CA ARG A 152 -10.00 -10.17 -45.39
C ARG A 152 -8.66 -10.77 -45.01
N LEU A 153 -8.68 -11.81 -44.19
CA LEU A 153 -7.51 -12.59 -43.80
C LEU A 153 -7.71 -14.04 -44.24
N THR A 154 -6.76 -14.57 -45.01
CA THR A 154 -6.78 -15.92 -45.57
C THR A 154 -5.47 -16.64 -45.25
N MET A 155 -5.56 -17.79 -44.60
CA MET A 155 -4.50 -18.76 -44.42
C MET A 155 -4.79 -19.97 -45.29
N ALA A 156 -3.90 -20.27 -46.26
CA ALA A 156 -4.00 -21.43 -47.14
C ALA A 156 -2.64 -21.68 -47.80
N ASP A 157 -2.39 -22.93 -48.19
CA ASP A 157 -1.24 -23.34 -49.01
C ASP A 157 0.13 -22.88 -48.47
N GLY A 158 0.34 -23.00 -47.15
CA GLY A 158 1.58 -22.59 -46.48
C GLY A 158 1.83 -21.08 -46.51
N SER A 159 0.77 -20.28 -46.64
CA SER A 159 0.84 -18.82 -46.68
C SER A 159 -0.32 -18.17 -45.94
N VAL A 160 -0.11 -16.90 -45.56
CA VAL A 160 -1.15 -16.04 -45.01
C VAL A 160 -1.19 -14.74 -45.80
N THR A 161 -2.37 -14.37 -46.26
CA THR A 161 -2.63 -13.15 -47.03
C THR A 161 -3.67 -12.29 -46.31
N GLY A 162 -3.36 -11.01 -46.12
CA GLY A 162 -4.27 -10.01 -45.60
C GLY A 162 -4.56 -8.95 -46.66
N VAL A 163 -5.83 -8.61 -46.86
CA VAL A 163 -6.30 -7.59 -47.81
C VAL A 163 -7.22 -6.61 -47.09
N ILE A 164 -7.04 -5.31 -47.33
CA ILE A 164 -7.94 -4.26 -46.86
C ILE A 164 -8.45 -3.47 -48.05
N SER A 165 -9.75 -3.26 -48.15
CA SER A 165 -10.39 -2.46 -49.20
C SER A 165 -11.43 -1.50 -48.64
N THR A 166 -11.71 -0.42 -49.37
CA THR A 166 -12.91 0.40 -49.16
C THR A 166 -14.17 -0.35 -49.59
N LEU A 167 -15.34 0.14 -49.19
CA LEU A 167 -16.63 -0.54 -49.47
C LEU A 167 -17.01 -0.56 -50.96
N ASP A 168 -16.46 0.36 -51.76
CA ASP A 168 -16.61 0.39 -53.23
C ASP A 168 -15.69 -0.63 -53.94
N GLY A 169 -14.89 -1.40 -53.19
CA GLY A 169 -14.03 -2.47 -53.71
C GLY A 169 -12.61 -2.05 -54.08
N LYS A 170 -12.20 -0.78 -53.87
CA LYS A 170 -10.81 -0.38 -54.10
C LYS A 170 -9.90 -1.00 -53.03
N GLN A 171 -8.94 -1.82 -53.47
CA GLN A 171 -7.90 -2.39 -52.61
C GLN A 171 -6.96 -1.27 -52.11
N CYS A 172 -6.82 -1.17 -50.79
CA CYS A 172 -5.93 -0.22 -50.12
C CYS A 172 -4.61 -0.88 -49.70
N VAL A 173 -4.67 -2.14 -49.25
CA VAL A 173 -3.54 -2.87 -48.65
C VAL A 173 -3.60 -4.33 -49.10
N ARG A 174 -2.45 -4.91 -49.41
CA ARG A 174 -2.28 -6.36 -49.58
C ARG A 174 -0.93 -6.79 -49.02
N LYS A 175 -0.94 -7.64 -48.00
CA LYS A 175 0.27 -8.21 -47.37
C LYS A 175 0.21 -9.73 -47.41
N GLN A 176 1.33 -10.38 -47.72
CA GLN A 176 1.40 -11.83 -47.80
C GLN A 176 2.71 -12.36 -47.21
N TRP A 177 2.59 -13.37 -46.35
CA TRP A 177 3.68 -14.15 -45.78
C TRP A 177 3.63 -15.59 -46.26
N ARG A 178 4.78 -16.22 -46.48
CA ARG A 178 4.94 -17.66 -46.71
C ARG A 178 5.69 -18.27 -45.53
N PHE A 179 5.25 -19.46 -45.10
CA PHE A 179 5.86 -20.20 -44.00
C PHE A 179 7.19 -20.79 -44.48
N LEU A 180 8.23 -20.66 -43.65
CA LEU A 180 9.54 -21.25 -43.93
C LEU A 180 9.62 -22.70 -43.48
N ASP A 181 8.95 -23.03 -42.37
CA ASP A 181 8.95 -24.34 -41.74
C ASP A 181 7.65 -24.57 -40.92
N ASP A 182 7.55 -25.74 -40.30
CA ASP A 182 6.39 -26.19 -39.53
C ASP A 182 6.22 -25.47 -38.17
N SER A 183 7.15 -24.60 -37.76
CA SER A 183 7.01 -23.80 -36.54
C SER A 183 6.07 -22.60 -36.72
N ALA A 184 5.72 -22.26 -37.96
CA ALA A 184 4.72 -21.23 -38.25
C ALA A 184 3.33 -21.68 -37.79
N VAL A 185 2.54 -20.76 -37.23
CA VAL A 185 1.13 -21.00 -36.91
C VAL A 185 0.37 -21.24 -38.22
N ALA A 186 0.17 -22.53 -38.52
CA ALA A 186 -0.46 -23.01 -39.75
C ALA A 186 -1.86 -23.61 -39.52
N ILE A 187 -2.39 -23.49 -38.29
CA ILE A 187 -3.70 -24.00 -37.90
C ILE A 187 -4.42 -22.88 -37.15
N GLY A 188 -5.73 -22.72 -37.38
CA GLY A 188 -6.56 -21.81 -36.62
C GLY A 188 -8.00 -21.83 -37.09
N LYS A 189 -8.83 -20.97 -36.47
CA LYS A 189 -10.24 -20.79 -36.82
C LYS A 189 -10.59 -19.29 -36.90
N PRO A 190 -11.66 -18.89 -37.61
CA PRO A 190 -12.00 -17.48 -37.82
C PRO A 190 -12.35 -16.79 -36.50
N ALA A 191 -11.84 -15.57 -36.31
CA ALA A 191 -12.05 -14.77 -35.10
C ALA A 191 -12.07 -13.26 -35.39
N LEU A 192 -12.77 -12.49 -34.56
CA LEU A 192 -12.67 -11.03 -34.56
C LEU A 192 -11.63 -10.56 -33.53
N ARG A 193 -11.09 -9.36 -33.70
CA ARG A 193 -10.12 -8.76 -32.79
C ARG A 193 -10.48 -7.32 -32.49
N SER A 194 -10.55 -6.96 -31.21
CA SER A 194 -10.57 -5.57 -30.75
C SER A 194 -9.85 -5.45 -29.42
N SER A 195 -8.80 -4.64 -29.37
CA SER A 195 -8.03 -4.36 -28.16
C SER A 195 -7.73 -2.87 -28.13
N SER A 196 -8.33 -2.13 -27.20
CA SER A 196 -8.19 -0.68 -27.07
C SER A 196 -8.63 0.19 -28.28
N LEU A 197 -9.02 -0.41 -29.41
CA LEU A 197 -9.72 0.26 -30.50
C LEU A 197 -11.13 -0.35 -30.62
N LEU A 198 -12.12 0.34 -30.08
CA LEU A 198 -13.51 -0.08 -30.15
C LEU A 198 -13.98 -0.04 -31.60
N ALA A 199 -14.74 -1.05 -32.01
CA ALA A 199 -15.13 -1.21 -33.40
C ALA A 199 -16.47 -1.93 -33.54
N ASP A 200 -17.17 -1.60 -34.63
CA ASP A 200 -18.32 -2.36 -35.12
C ASP A 200 -17.87 -3.29 -36.24
N PHE A 201 -18.39 -4.52 -36.21
CA PHE A 201 -18.15 -5.57 -37.19
C PHE A 201 -19.47 -5.94 -37.86
N GLN A 202 -19.52 -5.82 -39.18
CA GLN A 202 -20.68 -6.13 -40.00
C GLN A 202 -20.29 -7.04 -41.15
N GLN A 203 -21.28 -7.72 -41.76
CA GLN A 203 -21.06 -8.61 -42.91
C GLN A 203 -19.93 -9.62 -42.65
N VAL A 204 -19.91 -10.20 -41.46
CA VAL A 204 -18.86 -11.14 -41.07
C VAL A 204 -19.09 -12.45 -41.80
N VAL A 205 -18.12 -12.86 -42.61
CA VAL A 205 -18.18 -14.09 -43.40
C VAL A 205 -16.88 -14.87 -43.23
N ALA A 206 -16.94 -16.20 -43.28
CA ALA A 206 -15.75 -17.03 -43.20
C ALA A 206 -15.89 -18.34 -43.98
N SER A 207 -14.77 -18.98 -44.26
CA SER A 207 -14.68 -20.33 -44.81
C SER A 207 -13.50 -21.07 -44.18
N TRP A 208 -13.59 -22.40 -44.13
CA TRP A 208 -12.56 -23.25 -43.54
C TRP A 208 -12.52 -24.61 -44.23
N GLY A 209 -11.32 -25.17 -44.31
CA GLY A 209 -11.05 -26.49 -44.86
C GLY A 209 -11.41 -27.61 -43.90
N ASP A 210 -10.77 -28.76 -44.11
CA ASP A 210 -10.97 -29.93 -43.26
C ASP A 210 -10.58 -29.64 -41.81
N ALA A 211 -11.33 -30.26 -40.89
CA ALA A 211 -11.10 -30.15 -39.46
C ALA A 211 -9.77 -30.81 -39.07
N VAL A 212 -9.00 -30.13 -38.24
CA VAL A 212 -7.77 -30.63 -37.63
C VAL A 212 -8.04 -30.83 -36.14
N SER A 213 -7.84 -32.04 -35.63
CA SER A 213 -7.86 -32.27 -34.17
C SER A 213 -6.67 -31.55 -33.54
N VAL A 214 -6.95 -30.71 -32.54
CA VAL A 214 -5.95 -29.98 -31.76
C VAL A 214 -5.89 -30.49 -30.31
N ASP A 215 -6.51 -31.64 -30.02
CA ASP A 215 -6.54 -32.24 -28.69
C ASP A 215 -5.14 -32.56 -28.16
N ALA A 216 -4.15 -32.72 -29.06
CA ALA A 216 -2.74 -32.86 -28.72
C ALA A 216 -2.03 -31.53 -28.38
N LEU A 217 -2.47 -30.39 -28.93
CA LEU A 217 -1.87 -29.06 -28.67
C LEU A 217 -2.30 -28.49 -27.31
N ALA A 218 -3.56 -28.73 -26.91
CA ALA A 218 -4.09 -28.33 -25.60
C ALA A 218 -3.56 -29.21 -24.44
N ASN A 219 -3.37 -30.52 -24.68
CA ASN A 219 -2.86 -31.45 -23.68
C ASN A 219 -1.33 -31.44 -23.54
N ALA A 220 -0.57 -30.98 -24.55
CA ALA A 220 0.88 -30.90 -24.48
C ALA A 220 1.42 -29.80 -23.55
N THR A 221 0.56 -28.89 -23.05
CA THR A 221 0.97 -27.73 -22.24
C THR A 221 0.53 -27.76 -20.77
N GLN A 222 -0.38 -28.66 -20.38
CA GLN A 222 -0.69 -28.91 -18.97
C GLN A 222 0.19 -30.05 -18.45
N ALA A 223 1.44 -29.72 -18.12
CA ALA A 223 2.24 -30.61 -17.29
C ALA A 223 1.47 -30.86 -15.98
N THR A 224 1.23 -32.12 -15.64
CA THR A 224 0.70 -32.46 -14.32
C THR A 224 1.62 -31.84 -13.26
N PRO A 225 1.09 -31.07 -12.29
CA PRO A 225 1.93 -30.47 -11.28
C PRO A 225 2.70 -31.57 -10.54
N PRO A 226 3.96 -31.32 -10.14
CA PRO A 226 4.72 -32.31 -9.40
C PRO A 226 4.01 -32.65 -8.08
N PRO A 227 4.22 -33.85 -7.51
CA PRO A 227 3.68 -34.18 -6.20
C PRO A 227 4.02 -33.11 -5.17
N TYR A 228 3.06 -32.76 -4.33
CA TYR A 228 3.27 -31.76 -3.29
C TYR A 228 4.33 -32.21 -2.29
N PHE A 229 5.29 -31.33 -2.03
CA PHE A 229 6.33 -31.54 -1.04
C PHE A 229 6.71 -30.22 -0.37
N CYS A 230 6.63 -30.18 0.96
CA CYS A 230 7.11 -29.03 1.74
C CYS A 230 7.78 -29.53 3.02
N THR A 231 8.93 -28.95 3.35
CA THR A 231 9.72 -29.26 4.55
C THR A 231 9.32 -28.40 5.75
N SER A 232 8.59 -27.30 5.53
CA SER A 232 8.07 -26.41 6.58
C SER A 232 6.65 -26.82 6.96
N PHE A 233 6.55 -27.63 8.01
CA PHE A 233 5.28 -28.13 8.58
C PHE A 233 5.42 -28.40 10.08
N VAL A 234 4.32 -28.65 10.77
CA VAL A 234 4.29 -29.01 12.19
C VAL A 234 4.22 -30.54 12.33
N ALA A 235 5.25 -31.14 12.93
CA ALA A 235 5.29 -32.57 13.23
C ALA A 235 4.16 -32.99 14.21
N ASP A 236 3.79 -34.27 14.21
CA ASP A 236 2.79 -34.90 15.11
C ASP A 236 1.33 -34.45 14.94
N SER A 237 0.94 -34.08 13.73
CA SER A 237 -0.39 -33.53 13.44
C SER A 237 -1.08 -34.21 12.25
N GLN A 238 -1.23 -35.53 12.28
CA GLN A 238 -1.94 -36.21 11.18
C GLN A 238 -3.43 -35.84 11.20
N ARG A 239 -3.86 -35.31 10.08
CA ARG A 239 -5.24 -35.01 9.70
C ARG A 239 -5.57 -35.71 8.38
N PRO A 240 -6.84 -35.73 7.94
CA PRO A 240 -7.18 -36.24 6.62
C PRO A 240 -6.32 -35.56 5.52
N ALA A 241 -5.55 -36.35 4.80
CA ALA A 241 -4.80 -35.90 3.63
C ALA A 241 -5.79 -35.78 2.45
N THR A 242 -6.35 -34.59 2.25
CA THR A 242 -7.37 -34.33 1.21
C THR A 242 -6.76 -34.15 -0.18
N GLY A 243 -5.43 -33.98 -0.27
CA GLY A 243 -4.75 -33.55 -1.49
C GLY A 243 -4.76 -32.03 -1.70
N PHE A 244 -5.38 -31.25 -0.80
CA PHE A 244 -5.51 -29.80 -0.89
C PHE A 244 -5.29 -29.14 0.46
N PHE A 245 -4.99 -27.84 0.45
CA PHE A 245 -4.96 -27.05 1.68
C PHE A 245 -6.38 -26.83 2.22
N TYR A 246 -6.54 -26.92 3.53
CA TYR A 246 -7.78 -26.55 4.20
C TYR A 246 -7.51 -25.96 5.58
N THR A 247 -8.54 -25.44 6.24
CA THR A 247 -8.44 -24.88 7.60
C THR A 247 -9.22 -25.73 8.59
N GLU A 248 -8.70 -25.85 9.81
CA GLU A 248 -9.38 -26.51 10.92
C GLU A 248 -9.29 -25.65 12.18
N GLN A 249 -10.31 -25.74 13.03
CA GLN A 249 -10.25 -25.24 14.39
C GLN A 249 -10.00 -26.41 15.33
N ALA A 250 -8.96 -26.32 16.16
CA ALA A 250 -8.65 -27.30 17.18
C ALA A 250 -9.59 -27.15 18.40
N ASP A 251 -9.62 -28.17 19.26
CA ASP A 251 -10.49 -28.21 20.45
C ASP A 251 -10.24 -27.05 21.44
N ASP A 252 -9.04 -26.46 21.43
CA ASP A 252 -8.68 -25.28 22.23
C ASP A 252 -9.13 -23.95 21.62
N GLY A 253 -9.85 -24.00 20.48
CA GLY A 253 -10.32 -22.84 19.73
C GLY A 253 -9.30 -22.25 18.75
N SER A 254 -8.06 -22.75 18.74
CA SER A 254 -7.01 -22.25 17.84
C SER A 254 -7.21 -22.76 16.41
N TRP A 255 -7.09 -21.87 15.45
CA TRP A 255 -7.11 -22.19 14.04
C TRP A 255 -5.74 -22.63 13.52
N TRP A 256 -5.77 -23.57 12.58
CA TRP A 256 -4.64 -24.09 11.84
C TRP A 256 -4.97 -24.19 10.36
N ALA A 257 -3.97 -23.92 9.51
CA ALA A 257 -3.98 -24.47 8.16
C ALA A 257 -3.50 -25.92 8.20
N VAL A 258 -3.96 -26.73 7.26
CA VAL A 258 -3.53 -28.10 7.04
C VAL A 258 -3.12 -28.23 5.58
N ASP A 259 -1.96 -28.84 5.35
CA ASP A 259 -1.41 -29.03 4.01
C ASP A 259 -2.03 -30.25 3.28
N PRO A 260 -1.79 -30.41 1.97
CA PRO A 260 -2.31 -31.53 1.18
C PRO A 260 -2.01 -32.93 1.73
N LEU A 261 -0.95 -33.07 2.55
CA LEU A 261 -0.53 -34.33 3.15
C LEU A 261 -1.15 -34.54 4.54
N GLY A 262 -2.07 -33.67 4.96
CA GLY A 262 -2.76 -33.76 6.24
C GLY A 262 -1.88 -33.32 7.42
N ARG A 263 -0.89 -32.44 7.20
CA ARG A 263 0.00 -31.95 8.26
C ARG A 263 -0.36 -30.51 8.60
N ARG A 264 -0.37 -30.15 9.88
CA ARG A 264 -0.56 -28.75 10.29
C ARG A 264 0.52 -27.87 9.68
N PHE A 265 0.08 -26.69 9.27
CA PHE A 265 0.82 -25.75 8.48
C PHE A 265 0.66 -24.35 9.07
N VAL A 266 1.77 -23.62 9.18
CA VAL A 266 1.76 -22.20 9.58
C VAL A 266 2.16 -21.41 8.36
N VAL A 267 1.33 -20.44 7.97
CA VAL A 267 1.56 -19.66 6.75
C VAL A 267 2.70 -18.67 6.97
N PHE A 268 3.80 -18.88 6.26
CA PHE A 268 4.95 -17.99 6.23
C PHE A 268 5.19 -17.58 4.78
N GLY A 269 4.44 -16.56 4.35
CA GLY A 269 4.45 -16.06 2.99
C GLY A 269 5.35 -14.85 2.79
N ILE A 270 5.67 -14.60 1.52
CA ILE A 270 6.39 -13.40 1.08
C ILE A 270 5.79 -12.89 -0.23
N ASP A 271 5.53 -11.59 -0.27
CA ASP A 271 4.95 -10.93 -1.43
C ASP A 271 6.01 -10.49 -2.45
N HIS A 272 5.60 -10.42 -3.72
CA HIS A 272 6.34 -9.86 -4.85
C HIS A 272 7.72 -10.48 -5.14
N VAL A 273 7.86 -11.81 -4.94
CA VAL A 273 9.08 -12.52 -5.35
C VAL A 273 9.18 -12.55 -6.87
N THR A 274 9.93 -11.59 -7.41
CA THR A 274 10.05 -11.37 -8.85
C THR A 274 11.48 -11.11 -9.26
N TYR A 275 11.81 -11.53 -10.49
CA TYR A 275 13.09 -11.25 -11.10
C TYR A 275 13.30 -9.75 -11.33
N GLY A 276 12.24 -9.02 -11.69
CA GLY A 276 12.37 -7.63 -12.07
C GLY A 276 12.25 -6.60 -10.93
N GLY A 277 11.61 -6.95 -9.81
CA GLY A 277 11.17 -5.95 -8.83
C GLY A 277 10.16 -4.96 -9.42
N HIS A 278 9.99 -3.80 -8.77
CA HIS A 278 9.07 -2.76 -9.22
C HIS A 278 9.63 -1.91 -10.36
N TRP A 279 8.74 -1.48 -11.26
CA TRP A 279 9.03 -0.49 -12.30
C TRP A 279 9.24 0.89 -11.67
N CYS A 280 10.15 1.68 -12.24
CA CYS A 280 10.32 3.09 -11.87
C CYS A 280 9.97 3.98 -13.06
N GLU A 281 8.87 4.73 -12.97
CA GLU A 281 8.39 5.64 -14.03
C GLU A 281 9.45 6.67 -14.42
N THR A 282 10.13 7.27 -13.44
CA THR A 282 11.18 8.26 -13.67
C THR A 282 12.37 7.70 -14.44
N LEU A 283 12.72 6.44 -14.21
CA LEU A 283 13.84 5.78 -14.89
C LEU A 283 13.44 5.19 -16.25
N GLY A 284 12.18 4.83 -16.43
CA GLY A 284 11.69 4.16 -17.64
C GLY A 284 12.15 2.70 -17.74
N TYR A 285 12.49 2.06 -16.62
CA TYR A 285 12.84 0.63 -16.53
C TYR A 285 12.69 0.11 -15.09
N ARG A 286 12.89 -1.20 -14.90
CA ARG A 286 13.01 -1.86 -13.58
C ARG A 286 14.48 -1.93 -13.15
N PRO A 287 14.89 -1.21 -12.09
CA PRO A 287 16.30 -1.19 -11.68
C PRO A 287 16.82 -2.57 -11.25
N HIS A 288 16.06 -3.30 -10.44
CA HIS A 288 16.44 -4.64 -9.98
C HIS A 288 16.57 -5.64 -11.14
N GLU A 289 15.71 -5.55 -12.16
CA GLU A 289 15.81 -6.36 -13.38
C GLU A 289 17.18 -6.20 -14.05
N ARG A 290 17.67 -4.96 -14.24
CA ARG A 290 18.99 -4.72 -14.83
C ARG A 290 20.14 -5.29 -13.99
N LYS A 291 20.00 -5.27 -12.66
CA LYS A 291 20.99 -5.86 -11.75
C LYS A 291 21.00 -7.38 -11.90
N ASN A 292 19.84 -8.00 -12.01
CA ASN A 292 19.72 -9.43 -12.23
C ASN A 292 20.20 -9.83 -13.64
N ASP A 293 19.91 -9.05 -14.68
CA ASP A 293 20.42 -9.29 -16.05
C ASP A 293 21.95 -9.23 -16.12
N ALA A 294 22.58 -8.41 -15.28
CA ALA A 294 24.03 -8.36 -15.17
C ALA A 294 24.62 -9.49 -14.31
N LYS A 295 23.83 -10.06 -13.40
CA LYS A 295 24.28 -11.06 -12.42
C LYS A 295 24.08 -12.49 -12.92
N TYR A 296 22.95 -12.80 -13.53
CA TYR A 296 22.53 -14.15 -13.90
C TYR A 296 22.58 -14.35 -15.40
N GLU A 297 22.92 -15.56 -15.84
CA GLU A 297 22.87 -15.92 -17.26
C GLU A 297 21.42 -15.96 -17.78
N ASN A 298 20.48 -16.37 -16.92
CA ASN A 298 19.06 -16.47 -17.23
C ASN A 298 18.19 -16.47 -15.96
N GLN A 299 16.87 -16.37 -16.13
CA GLN A 299 15.92 -16.34 -15.01
C GLN A 299 15.85 -17.65 -14.21
N GLU A 300 16.26 -18.79 -14.77
CA GLU A 300 16.25 -20.07 -14.05
C GLU A 300 17.36 -20.13 -13.00
N GLU A 301 18.55 -19.57 -13.29
CA GLU A 301 19.62 -19.42 -12.31
C GLU A 301 19.20 -18.54 -11.13
N TRP A 302 18.54 -17.41 -11.42
CA TRP A 302 17.92 -16.56 -10.40
C TRP A 302 16.89 -17.33 -9.57
N ALA A 303 16.04 -18.13 -10.24
CA ALA A 303 14.99 -18.89 -9.58
C ALA A 303 15.57 -19.91 -8.60
N VAL A 304 16.64 -20.62 -8.98
CA VAL A 304 17.36 -21.58 -8.12
C VAL A 304 17.97 -20.89 -6.90
N GLU A 305 18.72 -19.80 -7.09
CA GLU A 305 19.34 -19.07 -5.96
C GLU A 305 18.27 -18.49 -5.02
N THR A 306 17.24 -17.85 -5.58
CA THR A 306 16.16 -17.22 -4.83
C THR A 306 15.36 -18.24 -4.04
N LEU A 307 15.00 -19.38 -4.66
CA LEU A 307 14.30 -20.47 -3.99
C LEU A 307 15.11 -21.02 -2.82
N GLY A 308 16.41 -21.24 -3.01
CA GLY A 308 17.31 -21.71 -1.95
C GLY A 308 17.35 -20.75 -0.76
N ARG A 309 17.38 -19.43 -1.01
CA ARG A 309 17.28 -18.41 0.04
C ARG A 309 15.95 -18.48 0.78
N LEU A 310 14.83 -18.48 0.06
CA LEU A 310 13.50 -18.47 0.69
C LEU A 310 13.27 -19.70 1.57
N GLN A 311 13.67 -20.88 1.11
CA GLN A 311 13.58 -22.13 1.87
C GLN A 311 14.52 -22.13 3.09
N ASP A 312 15.77 -21.67 2.94
CA ASP A 312 16.70 -21.53 4.07
C ASP A 312 16.18 -20.52 5.12
N TRP A 313 15.48 -19.48 4.66
CA TRP A 313 14.87 -18.46 5.52
C TRP A 313 13.58 -18.95 6.19
N GLY A 314 13.04 -20.08 5.75
CA GLY A 314 11.87 -20.77 6.32
C GLY A 314 10.52 -20.35 5.72
N PHE A 315 10.51 -19.53 4.65
CA PHE A 315 9.28 -19.22 3.93
C PHE A 315 8.74 -20.49 3.27
N ASN A 316 7.41 -20.62 3.21
CA ASN A 316 6.73 -21.79 2.68
C ASN A 316 5.60 -21.47 1.69
N ILE A 317 5.26 -20.18 1.55
CA ILE A 317 4.29 -19.67 0.58
C ILE A 317 4.91 -18.53 -0.25
N LEU A 318 4.70 -18.62 -1.55
CA LEU A 318 4.81 -17.49 -2.47
C LEU A 318 3.45 -16.79 -2.51
N ALA A 319 3.37 -15.61 -1.91
CA ALA A 319 2.13 -14.87 -1.78
C ALA A 319 1.89 -13.98 -3.02
N ALA A 320 1.21 -12.85 -2.86
CA ALA A 320 0.76 -12.02 -3.98
C ALA A 320 1.93 -11.54 -4.84
N GLY A 321 1.71 -11.47 -6.16
CA GLY A 321 2.69 -10.88 -7.09
C GLY A 321 3.95 -11.72 -7.37
N SER A 322 4.03 -12.97 -6.92
CA SER A 322 5.22 -13.82 -7.11
C SER A 322 5.29 -14.50 -8.49
N SER A 323 6.50 -14.65 -9.03
CA SER A 323 6.76 -15.15 -10.40
C SER A 323 6.40 -16.63 -10.59
N PRO A 324 5.88 -17.06 -11.75
CA PRO A 324 5.56 -18.47 -11.99
C PRO A 324 6.76 -19.44 -11.96
N ILE A 325 7.95 -19.00 -12.39
CA ILE A 325 9.16 -19.85 -12.54
C ILE A 325 9.67 -20.47 -11.22
N ILE A 326 9.32 -19.88 -10.08
CA ILE A 326 9.70 -20.33 -8.73
C ILE A 326 8.62 -21.17 -8.03
N ARG A 327 7.42 -21.30 -8.61
CA ARG A 327 6.29 -22.02 -7.99
C ARG A 327 6.50 -23.53 -8.07
N GLN A 328 5.84 -24.26 -7.18
CA GLN A 328 5.79 -25.74 -7.19
C GLN A 328 7.16 -26.42 -6.99
N ARG A 329 8.09 -25.71 -6.32
CA ARG A 329 9.47 -26.17 -6.09
C ARG A 329 9.81 -26.21 -4.59
N GLY A 330 8.85 -26.63 -3.77
CA GLY A 330 8.98 -26.67 -2.31
C GLY A 330 8.41 -25.44 -1.60
N LEU A 331 7.75 -24.53 -2.33
CA LEU A 331 6.93 -23.44 -1.81
C LEU A 331 5.53 -23.56 -2.42
N ALA A 332 4.50 -23.55 -1.57
CA ALA A 332 3.12 -23.39 -2.01
C ALA A 332 2.90 -21.96 -2.53
N HIS A 333 1.77 -21.68 -3.16
CA HIS A 333 1.52 -20.36 -3.71
C HIS A 333 0.06 -19.93 -3.63
N ALA A 334 -0.15 -18.64 -3.42
CA ALA A 334 -1.46 -18.01 -3.53
C ALA A 334 -1.60 -17.30 -4.88
N LEU A 335 -2.84 -17.22 -5.38
CA LEU A 335 -3.18 -16.53 -6.62
C LEU A 335 -4.21 -15.43 -6.33
N SER A 336 -4.30 -14.43 -7.20
CA SER A 336 -5.26 -13.33 -7.05
C SER A 336 -6.26 -13.33 -8.21
N ILE A 337 -7.54 -13.37 -7.87
CA ILE A 337 -8.64 -13.18 -8.80
C ILE A 337 -9.01 -11.69 -8.76
N GLY A 338 -8.54 -10.93 -9.74
CA GLY A 338 -8.97 -9.54 -9.92
C GLY A 338 -10.39 -9.51 -10.48
N ILE A 339 -11.38 -9.25 -9.62
CA ILE A 339 -12.80 -9.14 -9.99
C ILE A 339 -13.15 -7.65 -10.04
N GLY A 340 -13.20 -7.01 -8.88
CA GLY A 340 -13.67 -5.65 -8.70
C GLY A 340 -12.70 -4.59 -9.18
N SER A 341 -11.42 -4.75 -8.84
CA SER A 341 -10.36 -3.81 -9.23
C SER A 341 -10.24 -3.69 -10.75
N ILE A 342 -10.36 -4.81 -11.47
CA ILE A 342 -10.32 -4.87 -12.94
C ILE A 342 -11.64 -4.36 -13.53
N MET A 343 -12.80 -4.77 -13.00
CA MET A 343 -14.10 -4.30 -13.51
C MET A 343 -14.22 -2.78 -13.45
N ALA A 344 -13.71 -2.17 -12.38
CA ALA A 344 -13.73 -0.72 -12.20
C ALA A 344 -12.83 0.05 -13.19
N THR A 345 -12.09 -0.62 -14.07
CA THR A 345 -11.32 0.02 -15.16
C THR A 345 -12.14 0.26 -16.43
N PHE A 346 -13.35 -0.27 -16.52
CA PHE A 346 -14.16 -0.25 -17.74
C PHE A 346 -15.06 0.99 -17.89
N GLY A 347 -15.04 1.91 -16.93
CA GLY A 347 -15.76 3.18 -16.96
C GLY A 347 -16.91 3.27 -15.96
N ASP A 348 -17.62 4.40 -15.99
CA ASP A 348 -18.54 4.83 -14.92
C ASP A 348 -19.55 3.75 -14.52
N GLU A 349 -20.21 3.10 -15.49
CA GLU A 349 -21.24 2.06 -15.27
C GLU A 349 -20.71 0.79 -14.57
N PHE A 350 -19.40 0.55 -14.61
CA PHE A 350 -18.79 -0.66 -14.06
C PHE A 350 -18.20 -0.46 -12.67
N ASP A 351 -18.20 0.76 -12.15
CA ASP A 351 -17.63 1.11 -10.84
C ASP A 351 -18.61 1.86 -9.94
N ILE A 352 -18.44 1.73 -8.62
CA ILE A 352 -19.01 2.67 -7.64
C ILE A 352 -17.96 3.73 -7.31
N THR A 353 -16.70 3.31 -7.19
CA THR A 353 -15.56 4.23 -7.12
C THR A 353 -14.52 3.88 -8.19
N PRO A 354 -13.95 4.88 -8.88
CA PRO A 354 -13.10 4.64 -10.04
C PRO A 354 -11.74 4.04 -9.66
N ASN A 355 -11.15 3.28 -10.58
CA ASN A 355 -9.78 2.80 -10.43
C ASN A 355 -8.77 3.91 -10.81
N GLU A 356 -8.09 4.47 -9.80
CA GLU A 356 -7.10 5.53 -9.95
C GLU A 356 -5.65 5.00 -10.04
N ARG A 357 -5.48 3.71 -10.35
CA ARG A 357 -4.19 3.01 -10.44
C ARG A 357 -3.38 3.07 -9.14
N ARG A 358 -4.07 3.04 -8.00
CA ARG A 358 -3.49 2.94 -6.67
C ARG A 358 -4.39 2.07 -5.78
N PRO A 359 -3.86 1.48 -4.69
CA PRO A 359 -4.69 0.76 -3.74
C PRO A 359 -5.79 1.66 -3.15
N CYS A 360 -6.85 1.07 -2.60
CA CYS A 360 -7.89 1.79 -1.87
C CYS A 360 -8.72 2.78 -2.70
N SER A 361 -8.61 2.80 -4.04
CA SER A 361 -9.38 3.74 -4.88
C SER A 361 -10.64 3.13 -5.50
N ALA A 362 -10.58 1.85 -5.86
CA ALA A 362 -11.56 1.21 -6.74
C ALA A 362 -12.60 0.39 -5.96
N PHE A 363 -13.85 0.42 -6.43
CA PHE A 363 -14.90 -0.49 -5.98
C PHE A 363 -15.85 -0.79 -7.15
N PRO A 364 -16.17 -2.05 -7.45
CA PRO A 364 -16.99 -2.39 -8.62
C PRO A 364 -18.47 -2.07 -8.43
N ASN A 365 -19.17 -1.85 -9.55
CA ASN A 365 -20.63 -1.87 -9.57
C ASN A 365 -21.15 -3.31 -9.47
N VAL A 366 -21.42 -3.77 -8.25
CA VAL A 366 -21.99 -5.10 -7.97
C VAL A 366 -23.44 -5.26 -8.44
N PHE A 367 -24.13 -4.14 -8.71
CA PHE A 367 -25.50 -4.12 -9.24
C PHE A 367 -25.54 -4.12 -10.77
N HIS A 368 -24.38 -4.18 -11.44
CA HIS A 368 -24.37 -4.30 -12.89
C HIS A 368 -25.03 -5.64 -13.30
N PRO A 369 -25.97 -5.66 -14.27
CA PRO A 369 -26.69 -6.90 -14.65
C PRO A 369 -25.78 -8.06 -15.07
N GLN A 370 -24.56 -7.76 -15.53
CA GLN A 370 -23.57 -8.75 -15.94
C GLN A 370 -22.48 -9.02 -14.88
N PHE A 371 -22.64 -8.54 -13.64
CA PHE A 371 -21.64 -8.75 -12.57
C PHE A 371 -21.37 -10.25 -12.32
N ARG A 372 -22.41 -11.09 -12.32
CA ARG A 372 -22.25 -12.54 -12.17
C ARG A 372 -21.49 -13.18 -13.34
N LEU A 373 -21.84 -12.82 -14.58
CA LEU A 373 -21.12 -13.30 -15.78
C LEU A 373 -19.66 -12.87 -15.76
N TRP A 374 -19.37 -11.66 -15.27
CA TRP A 374 -18.01 -11.19 -15.09
C TRP A 374 -17.25 -12.03 -14.06
N CYS A 375 -17.86 -12.35 -12.92
CA CYS A 375 -17.27 -13.25 -11.91
C CYS A 375 -16.98 -14.63 -12.51
N GLU A 376 -17.91 -15.22 -13.26
CA GLU A 376 -17.73 -16.52 -13.95
C GLU A 376 -16.53 -16.51 -14.88
N TYR A 377 -16.42 -15.47 -15.70
CA TYR A 377 -15.29 -15.29 -16.61
C TYR A 377 -13.96 -15.20 -15.85
N ARG A 378 -13.86 -14.30 -14.86
CA ARG A 378 -12.60 -14.06 -14.13
C ARG A 378 -12.15 -15.24 -13.30
N ILE A 379 -13.07 -15.89 -12.60
CA ILE A 379 -12.77 -17.09 -11.81
C ILE A 379 -12.31 -18.21 -12.74
N LYS A 380 -13.04 -18.48 -13.83
CA LYS A 380 -12.65 -19.54 -14.78
C LYS A 380 -11.28 -19.27 -15.41
N GLU A 381 -11.00 -18.02 -15.79
CA GLU A 381 -9.71 -17.64 -16.39
C GLU A 381 -8.53 -17.90 -15.44
N VAL A 382 -8.69 -17.62 -14.15
CA VAL A 382 -7.62 -17.74 -13.17
C VAL A 382 -7.49 -19.18 -12.64
N CYS A 383 -8.61 -19.82 -12.30
CA CYS A 383 -8.62 -21.07 -11.53
C CYS A 383 -8.58 -22.34 -12.40
N ALA A 384 -9.13 -22.32 -13.63
CA ALA A 384 -9.41 -23.55 -14.39
C ALA A 384 -8.18 -24.44 -14.65
N LYS A 385 -6.98 -23.85 -14.73
CA LYS A 385 -5.73 -24.58 -14.96
C LYS A 385 -5.15 -25.24 -13.70
N ASP A 386 -5.61 -24.82 -12.52
CA ASP A 386 -5.04 -25.15 -11.22
C ASP A 386 -6.02 -25.90 -10.30
N VAL A 387 -7.24 -26.23 -10.76
CA VAL A 387 -8.30 -26.87 -9.94
C VAL A 387 -7.90 -28.18 -9.24
N ASN A 388 -6.87 -28.86 -9.74
CA ASN A 388 -6.30 -30.09 -9.16
C ASN A 388 -4.84 -29.92 -8.72
N ASN A 389 -4.37 -28.67 -8.55
CA ASN A 389 -2.98 -28.38 -8.26
C ASN A 389 -2.73 -28.33 -6.74
N PRO A 390 -2.11 -29.34 -6.12
CA PRO A 390 -1.96 -29.41 -4.67
C PRO A 390 -1.02 -28.32 -4.11
N TRP A 391 -0.33 -27.56 -4.96
CA TRP A 391 0.54 -26.47 -4.53
C TRP A 391 -0.18 -25.13 -4.35
N VAL A 392 -1.44 -25.01 -4.76
CA VAL A 392 -2.21 -23.78 -4.57
C VAL A 392 -2.73 -23.74 -3.13
N PHE A 393 -2.28 -22.74 -2.37
CA PHE A 393 -2.78 -22.52 -1.02
C PHE A 393 -4.22 -21.99 -1.04
N GLY A 394 -4.50 -21.06 -1.96
CA GLY A 394 -5.81 -20.47 -2.15
C GLY A 394 -5.79 -19.26 -3.09
N TYR A 395 -6.95 -18.63 -3.22
CA TYR A 395 -7.18 -17.48 -4.07
C TYR A 395 -7.63 -16.26 -3.27
N PHE A 396 -6.85 -15.17 -3.34
CA PHE A 396 -7.33 -13.85 -2.94
C PHE A 396 -8.35 -13.33 -3.96
N ILE A 397 -9.37 -12.60 -3.52
CA ILE A 397 -10.35 -11.93 -4.36
C ILE A 397 -10.07 -10.42 -4.31
N ASP A 398 -9.43 -9.87 -5.33
CA ASP A 398 -8.92 -8.48 -5.35
C ASP A 398 -7.89 -8.17 -4.24
N ASN A 399 -7.56 -6.87 -4.10
CA ASN A 399 -6.68 -6.29 -3.09
C ASN A 399 -7.17 -4.89 -2.74
N GLU A 400 -7.37 -4.60 -1.44
CA GLU A 400 -7.64 -3.27 -0.92
C GLU A 400 -8.73 -2.47 -1.69
N LEU A 401 -9.89 -3.09 -1.93
CA LEU A 401 -11.04 -2.38 -2.50
C LEU A 401 -11.51 -1.25 -1.56
N ALA A 402 -12.05 -0.18 -2.14
CA ALA A 402 -12.52 1.01 -1.43
C ALA A 402 -13.87 0.79 -0.72
N TRP A 403 -13.95 -0.15 0.22
CA TRP A 403 -15.16 -0.54 0.95
C TRP A 403 -15.82 0.61 1.74
N TRP A 404 -15.07 1.65 2.11
CA TRP A 404 -15.59 2.87 2.72
C TRP A 404 -16.07 3.90 1.69
N GLY A 405 -16.08 3.58 0.39
CA GLY A 405 -16.50 4.47 -0.70
C GLY A 405 -15.82 5.83 -0.74
N ARG A 406 -14.63 5.95 -0.13
CA ARG A 406 -13.90 7.22 0.09
C ARG A 406 -14.60 8.22 1.01
N GLY A 407 -15.50 7.73 1.87
CA GLY A 407 -16.18 8.47 2.93
C GLY A 407 -16.08 7.76 4.27
N LYS A 408 -17.16 7.80 5.07
CA LYS A 408 -17.24 7.08 6.33
C LYS A 408 -17.43 5.57 6.08
N PRO A 409 -16.85 4.66 6.88
CA PRO A 409 -16.97 3.22 6.67
C PRO A 409 -18.43 2.70 6.58
N HIS A 410 -19.37 3.30 7.31
CA HIS A 410 -20.77 2.86 7.32
C HIS A 410 -21.64 3.42 6.18
N SER A 411 -21.23 4.54 5.54
CA SER A 411 -22.06 5.26 4.56
C SER A 411 -21.41 5.52 3.21
N GLY A 412 -20.09 5.43 3.09
CA GLY A 412 -19.41 6.04 1.95
C GLY A 412 -19.71 5.37 0.61
N LEU A 413 -19.99 4.06 0.55
CA LEU A 413 -20.46 3.43 -0.68
C LEU A 413 -21.87 3.87 -1.07
N PHE A 414 -22.78 4.07 -0.10
CA PHE A 414 -24.09 4.67 -0.35
C PHE A 414 -23.92 6.07 -0.95
N ASP A 415 -23.07 6.89 -0.33
CA ASP A 415 -22.83 8.28 -0.77
C ASP A 415 -22.13 8.32 -2.14
N ALA A 416 -21.26 7.36 -2.45
CA ALA A 416 -20.63 7.23 -3.77
C ALA A 416 -21.64 6.84 -4.86
N VAL A 417 -22.52 5.87 -4.58
CA VAL A 417 -23.59 5.46 -5.52
C VAL A 417 -24.54 6.62 -5.82
N LEU A 418 -24.89 7.43 -4.81
CA LEU A 418 -25.80 8.55 -4.99
C LEU A 418 -25.25 9.62 -5.96
N LYS A 419 -23.92 9.74 -6.07
CA LYS A 419 -23.26 10.68 -7.00
C LYS A 419 -23.20 10.18 -8.45
N LYS A 420 -23.56 8.92 -8.71
CA LYS A 420 -23.54 8.36 -10.06
C LYS A 420 -24.58 9.00 -10.98
N SER A 421 -24.45 8.73 -12.27
CA SER A 421 -25.43 9.22 -13.26
C SER A 421 -26.82 8.62 -13.01
N PRO A 422 -27.92 9.32 -13.39
CA PRO A 422 -29.29 8.81 -13.22
C PRO A 422 -29.56 7.45 -13.88
N THR A 423 -28.79 7.10 -14.91
CA THR A 423 -28.90 5.84 -15.66
C THR A 423 -28.04 4.72 -15.08
N HIS A 424 -27.19 5.02 -14.10
CA HIS A 424 -26.25 4.06 -13.55
C HIS A 424 -26.96 2.95 -12.77
N SER A 425 -26.66 1.67 -13.02
CA SER A 425 -27.45 0.58 -12.44
C SER A 425 -27.41 0.57 -10.90
N ALA A 426 -26.28 0.88 -10.27
CA ALA A 426 -26.20 1.03 -8.81
C ALA A 426 -27.11 2.15 -8.27
N LYS A 427 -27.27 3.26 -9.00
CA LYS A 427 -28.11 4.38 -8.55
C LYS A 427 -29.59 4.04 -8.64
N ILE A 428 -29.97 3.30 -9.68
CA ILE A 428 -31.31 2.72 -9.83
C ILE A 428 -31.58 1.74 -8.68
N ALA A 429 -30.64 0.85 -8.38
CA ALA A 429 -30.75 -0.09 -7.26
C ALA A 429 -30.86 0.61 -5.90
N LEU A 430 -30.09 1.69 -5.68
CA LEU A 430 -30.19 2.50 -4.46
C LEU A 430 -31.56 3.18 -4.34
N ARG A 431 -32.09 3.72 -5.44
CA ARG A 431 -33.44 4.29 -5.48
C ARG A 431 -34.49 3.24 -5.11
N ASP A 432 -34.39 2.04 -5.68
CA ASP A 432 -35.34 0.94 -5.41
C ASP A 432 -35.25 0.48 -3.94
N PHE A 433 -34.04 0.38 -3.39
CA PHE A 433 -33.82 0.11 -1.97
C PHE A 433 -34.48 1.17 -1.08
N LEU A 434 -34.26 2.46 -1.35
CA LEU A 434 -34.84 3.55 -0.56
C LEU A 434 -36.37 3.58 -0.65
N LYS A 435 -36.93 3.22 -1.82
CA LYS A 435 -38.36 3.05 -2.03
C LYS A 435 -38.94 1.91 -1.19
N GLU A 436 -38.24 0.78 -1.12
CA GLU A 436 -38.64 -0.35 -0.28
C GLU A 436 -38.57 -0.01 1.21
N GLN A 437 -37.48 0.64 1.67
CA GLN A 437 -37.33 1.06 3.06
C GLN A 437 -38.41 2.05 3.52
N ALA A 438 -38.90 2.88 2.61
CA ALA A 438 -40.01 3.80 2.87
C ALA A 438 -41.40 3.15 2.76
N GLY A 439 -41.49 1.82 2.57
CA GLY A 439 -42.77 1.13 2.39
C GLY A 439 -43.52 1.55 1.13
N ASN A 440 -42.80 1.98 0.09
CA ASN A 440 -43.33 2.57 -1.14
C ASN A 440 -44.18 3.86 -0.92
N ASP A 441 -43.97 4.56 0.20
CA ASP A 441 -44.61 5.85 0.50
C ASP A 441 -43.60 7.00 0.43
N ILE A 442 -43.77 7.89 -0.56
CA ILE A 442 -42.87 9.03 -0.76
C ILE A 442 -42.92 10.04 0.40
N ALA A 443 -44.03 10.14 1.12
CA ALA A 443 -44.15 11.02 2.28
C ALA A 443 -43.32 10.50 3.47
N VAL A 444 -43.21 9.17 3.61
CA VAL A 444 -42.31 8.55 4.60
C VAL A 444 -40.86 8.84 4.25
N PHE A 445 -40.47 8.65 2.98
CA PHE A 445 -39.13 8.98 2.50
C PHE A 445 -38.78 10.46 2.76
N ASN A 446 -39.64 11.38 2.35
CA ASN A 446 -39.44 12.82 2.51
C ASN A 446 -39.25 13.22 3.98
N ARG A 447 -40.04 12.64 4.88
CA ARG A 447 -39.90 12.87 6.33
C ARG A 447 -38.58 12.33 6.88
N GLN A 448 -38.22 11.10 6.53
CA GLN A 448 -36.99 10.46 7.01
C GLN A 448 -35.74 11.19 6.51
N TRP A 449 -35.73 11.60 5.25
CA TRP A 449 -34.56 12.14 4.56
C TRP A 449 -34.54 13.66 4.42
N GLN A 450 -35.55 14.34 5.00
CA GLN A 450 -35.71 15.79 4.95
C GLN A 450 -35.72 16.31 3.51
N GLN A 451 -36.53 15.67 2.66
CA GLN A 451 -36.70 15.97 1.24
C GLN A 451 -38.14 16.39 0.93
N GLU A 452 -38.37 16.93 -0.27
CA GLU A 452 -39.69 17.33 -0.77
C GLU A 452 -39.97 16.76 -2.17
N LEU A 453 -39.56 15.51 -2.40
CA LEU A 453 -39.71 14.84 -3.69
C LEU A 453 -41.18 14.48 -3.96
N GLN A 454 -41.58 14.58 -5.23
CA GLN A 454 -42.91 14.20 -5.73
C GLN A 454 -42.99 12.71 -6.09
N SER A 455 -41.84 12.06 -6.33
CA SER A 455 -41.77 10.63 -6.62
C SER A 455 -40.39 10.06 -6.31
N PHE A 456 -40.30 8.74 -6.16
CA PHE A 456 -39.01 8.04 -5.97
C PHE A 456 -38.07 8.19 -7.16
N GLU A 457 -38.56 8.46 -8.38
CA GLU A 457 -37.70 8.71 -9.55
C GLU A 457 -36.81 9.94 -9.35
N GLN A 458 -37.28 10.94 -8.60
CA GLN A 458 -36.49 12.13 -8.32
C GLN A 458 -35.30 11.87 -7.39
N ILE A 459 -35.20 10.69 -6.77
CA ILE A 459 -33.97 10.28 -6.06
C ILE A 459 -32.79 10.18 -7.03
N LEU A 460 -33.04 9.82 -8.30
CA LEU A 460 -31.99 9.71 -9.32
C LEU A 460 -31.31 11.04 -9.63
N THR A 461 -31.93 12.17 -9.30
CA THR A 461 -31.35 13.51 -9.48
C THR A 461 -30.59 14.01 -8.25
N LEU A 462 -30.69 13.33 -7.11
CA LEU A 462 -29.94 13.68 -5.91
C LEU A 462 -28.48 13.24 -6.01
N ASP A 463 -27.60 13.96 -5.33
CA ASP A 463 -26.17 13.66 -5.17
C ASP A 463 -25.75 13.48 -3.70
N ALA A 464 -26.62 13.83 -2.75
CA ALA A 464 -26.40 13.72 -1.32
C ALA A 464 -27.71 13.46 -0.56
N LEU A 465 -27.60 12.76 0.57
CA LEU A 465 -28.66 12.57 1.55
C LEU A 465 -28.06 12.67 2.97
N PRO A 466 -28.80 13.20 3.96
CA PRO A 466 -28.30 13.40 5.32
C PRO A 466 -27.90 12.09 6.03
N ASP A 467 -27.10 12.24 7.07
CA ASP A 467 -26.64 11.17 7.97
C ASP A 467 -26.63 11.72 9.41
N SER A 468 -27.75 12.33 9.80
CA SER A 468 -27.91 13.08 11.06
C SER A 468 -28.80 12.37 12.08
N THR A 469 -29.53 11.31 11.70
CA THR A 469 -30.33 10.50 12.63
C THR A 469 -29.88 9.03 12.63
N PRO A 470 -30.07 8.29 13.74
CA PRO A 470 -29.76 6.87 13.81
C PRO A 470 -30.45 6.03 12.72
N GLU A 471 -31.68 6.38 12.34
CA GLU A 471 -32.44 5.68 11.29
C GLU A 471 -31.82 5.88 9.91
N GLN A 472 -31.31 7.09 9.61
CA GLN A 472 -30.59 7.37 8.37
C GLN A 472 -29.27 6.60 8.33
N SER A 473 -28.47 6.66 9.40
CA SER A 473 -27.20 5.93 9.49
C SER A 473 -27.39 4.42 9.37
N ARG A 474 -28.44 3.88 10.00
CA ARG A 474 -28.81 2.47 9.87
C ARG A 474 -29.19 2.11 8.43
N CYS A 475 -30.02 2.91 7.76
CA CYS A 475 -30.41 2.65 6.37
C CYS A 475 -29.20 2.67 5.41
N LYS A 476 -28.25 3.59 5.59
CA LYS A 476 -27.00 3.59 4.81
C LYS A 476 -26.14 2.35 5.09
N THR A 477 -26.09 1.91 6.34
CA THR A 477 -25.39 0.68 6.75
C THR A 477 -26.05 -0.58 6.18
N ASP A 478 -27.38 -0.62 6.14
CA ASP A 478 -28.14 -1.73 5.56
C ASP A 478 -27.88 -1.85 4.04
N PHE A 479 -27.78 -0.72 3.33
CA PHE A 479 -27.35 -0.72 1.92
C PHE A 479 -25.93 -1.25 1.74
N LEU A 480 -24.99 -0.86 2.61
CA LEU A 480 -23.63 -1.41 2.62
C LEU A 480 -23.63 -2.93 2.85
N ALA A 481 -24.49 -3.44 3.74
CA ALA A 481 -24.64 -4.87 3.97
C ALA A 481 -25.13 -5.61 2.72
N ILE A 482 -26.07 -5.03 1.95
CA ILE A 482 -26.52 -5.57 0.66
C ILE A 482 -25.38 -5.61 -0.35
N VAL A 483 -24.59 -4.53 -0.46
CA VAL A 483 -23.43 -4.47 -1.36
C VAL A 483 -22.43 -5.57 -1.03
N ALA A 484 -22.09 -5.73 0.25
CA ALA A 484 -21.15 -6.75 0.71
C ALA A 484 -21.69 -8.18 0.47
N ASP A 485 -22.98 -8.42 0.73
CA ASP A 485 -23.61 -9.72 0.46
C ASP A 485 -23.61 -10.06 -1.03
N ILE A 486 -24.02 -9.13 -1.91
CA ILE A 486 -24.01 -9.37 -3.36
C ILE A 486 -22.60 -9.71 -3.85
N TYR A 487 -21.59 -8.93 -3.45
CA TYR A 487 -20.21 -9.16 -3.84
C TYR A 487 -19.74 -10.56 -3.42
N PHE A 488 -19.73 -10.84 -2.12
CA PHE A 488 -19.13 -12.07 -1.60
C PHE A 488 -19.94 -13.31 -1.95
N ARG A 489 -21.28 -13.26 -1.93
CA ARG A 489 -22.14 -14.38 -2.31
C ARG A 489 -21.94 -14.76 -3.77
N THR A 490 -21.96 -13.77 -4.67
CA THR A 490 -21.82 -14.04 -6.11
C THR A 490 -20.47 -14.68 -6.41
N VAL A 491 -19.39 -14.17 -5.79
CA VAL A 491 -18.05 -14.74 -5.97
C VAL A 491 -17.98 -16.17 -5.43
N ARG A 492 -18.51 -16.44 -4.22
CA ARG A 492 -18.54 -17.79 -3.63
C ARG A 492 -19.30 -18.79 -4.50
N GLU A 493 -20.54 -18.46 -4.89
CA GLU A 493 -21.40 -19.35 -5.68
C GLU A 493 -20.77 -19.71 -7.03
N VAL A 494 -20.10 -18.76 -7.67
CA VAL A 494 -19.40 -19.00 -8.93
C VAL A 494 -18.12 -19.80 -8.69
N TYR A 495 -17.37 -19.49 -7.64
CA TYR A 495 -16.11 -20.15 -7.31
C TYR A 495 -16.32 -21.63 -6.96
N ASP A 496 -17.35 -21.97 -6.18
CA ASP A 496 -17.74 -23.35 -5.87
C ASP A 496 -17.98 -24.21 -7.12
N ALA A 497 -18.53 -23.60 -8.19
CA ALA A 497 -18.81 -24.31 -9.43
C ALA A 497 -17.55 -24.58 -10.28
N VAL A 498 -16.44 -23.88 -10.00
CA VAL A 498 -15.19 -23.96 -10.77
C VAL A 498 -14.09 -24.67 -9.99
N ASP A 499 -13.86 -24.30 -8.73
CA ASP A 499 -12.80 -24.83 -7.87
C ASP A 499 -13.34 -25.07 -6.44
N PRO A 500 -13.86 -26.27 -6.16
CA PRO A 500 -14.37 -26.62 -4.84
C PRO A 500 -13.26 -27.02 -3.85
N ASN A 501 -12.00 -27.08 -4.28
CA ASN A 501 -10.92 -27.72 -3.54
C ASN A 501 -10.03 -26.72 -2.79
N HIS A 502 -9.71 -25.58 -3.39
CA HIS A 502 -8.79 -24.60 -2.82
C HIS A 502 -9.50 -23.53 -1.97
N LEU A 503 -8.77 -22.94 -1.03
CA LEU A 503 -9.29 -21.90 -0.15
C LEU A 503 -9.64 -20.61 -0.91
N LEU A 504 -10.81 -20.05 -0.64
CA LEU A 504 -11.17 -18.68 -1.03
C LEU A 504 -10.82 -17.71 0.11
N MET A 505 -9.99 -16.70 -0.18
CA MET A 505 -9.24 -15.94 0.83
C MET A 505 -9.56 -14.44 0.88
N ALA A 506 -10.82 -14.03 0.67
CA ALA A 506 -11.30 -12.64 0.81
C ALA A 506 -10.44 -11.57 0.09
N CYS A 507 -10.55 -10.30 0.51
CA CYS A 507 -10.14 -9.15 -0.30
C CYS A 507 -8.88 -8.41 0.13
N ARG A 508 -8.02 -8.99 0.97
CA ARG A 508 -6.83 -8.32 1.50
C ARG A 508 -7.18 -6.90 1.94
N PHE A 509 -8.15 -6.79 2.84
CA PHE A 509 -8.72 -5.50 3.24
C PHE A 509 -7.64 -4.50 3.71
N ALA A 510 -7.83 -3.21 3.41
CA ALA A 510 -6.90 -2.17 3.85
C ALA A 510 -7.16 -1.77 5.30
N GLY A 511 -6.40 -2.36 6.23
CA GLY A 511 -6.53 -2.09 7.66
C GLY A 511 -7.84 -2.59 8.28
N ILE A 512 -8.05 -2.28 9.56
CA ILE A 512 -9.27 -2.67 10.30
C ILE A 512 -10.35 -1.58 10.30
N ASN A 513 -9.94 -0.31 10.15
CA ASN A 513 -10.85 0.85 10.25
C ASN A 513 -11.44 1.27 8.89
N GLY A 514 -10.93 0.73 7.79
CA GLY A 514 -11.47 0.97 6.44
C GLY A 514 -12.79 0.24 6.18
N ASN A 515 -13.20 -0.67 7.06
CA ASN A 515 -14.35 -1.54 6.84
C ASN A 515 -15.30 -1.49 8.03
N HIS A 516 -16.60 -1.42 7.75
CA HIS A 516 -17.62 -1.56 8.78
C HIS A 516 -17.82 -3.04 9.16
N GLU A 517 -18.32 -3.29 10.38
CA GLU A 517 -18.65 -4.63 10.91
C GLU A 517 -19.44 -5.51 9.92
N VAL A 518 -20.39 -4.93 9.19
CA VAL A 518 -21.23 -5.67 8.23
C VAL A 518 -20.42 -6.26 7.07
N VAL A 519 -19.33 -5.60 6.67
CA VAL A 519 -18.43 -6.08 5.62
C VAL A 519 -17.60 -7.25 6.15
N TRP A 520 -17.09 -7.15 7.38
CA TRP A 520 -16.37 -8.24 8.05
C TRP A 520 -17.23 -9.49 8.22
N LYS A 521 -18.48 -9.33 8.64
CA LYS A 521 -19.45 -10.43 8.75
C LYS A 521 -19.74 -11.09 7.40
N ALA A 522 -19.93 -10.29 6.35
CA ALA A 522 -20.13 -10.84 5.01
C ALA A 522 -18.89 -11.61 4.52
N ALA A 523 -17.68 -11.08 4.74
CA ALA A 523 -16.45 -11.77 4.39
C ALA A 523 -16.33 -13.12 5.12
N GLY A 524 -16.58 -13.15 6.44
CA GLY A 524 -16.54 -14.38 7.25
C GLY A 524 -17.59 -15.42 6.84
N LYS A 525 -18.75 -14.99 6.34
CA LYS A 525 -19.82 -15.87 5.87
C LYS A 525 -19.46 -16.65 4.61
N TYR A 526 -18.71 -16.04 3.68
CA TYR A 526 -18.53 -16.56 2.32
C TYR A 526 -17.10 -17.02 1.99
N ASN A 527 -16.13 -16.77 2.86
CA ASN A 527 -14.72 -17.13 2.63
C ASN A 527 -14.24 -18.20 3.62
N ASP A 528 -13.26 -18.99 3.19
CA ASP A 528 -12.64 -20.06 3.98
C ASP A 528 -11.58 -19.48 4.94
N CYS A 529 -10.95 -18.38 4.53
CA CYS A 529 -10.01 -17.58 5.31
C CYS A 529 -10.25 -16.09 4.99
N VAL A 530 -10.16 -15.22 6.00
CA VAL A 530 -10.28 -13.76 5.78
C VAL A 530 -8.92 -13.10 5.88
N THR A 531 -8.59 -12.26 4.90
CA THR A 531 -7.27 -11.66 4.75
C THR A 531 -7.34 -10.14 4.79
N TRP A 532 -6.35 -9.52 5.41
CA TRP A 532 -6.18 -8.07 5.38
C TRP A 532 -4.73 -7.64 5.51
N ASN A 533 -4.46 -6.46 4.98
CA ASN A 533 -3.18 -5.78 5.07
C ASN A 533 -3.20 -4.89 6.31
N PHE A 534 -2.18 -4.97 7.16
CA PHE A 534 -2.13 -4.14 8.36
C PHE A 534 -0.70 -3.69 8.69
N TYR A 535 -0.44 -2.41 8.41
CA TYR A 535 0.81 -1.74 8.75
C TYR A 535 0.72 -1.10 10.14
N GLY A 536 0.79 -1.94 11.18
CA GLY A 536 0.75 -1.49 12.58
C GLY A 536 2.03 -0.79 13.04
N GLN A 537 2.08 -0.43 14.32
CA GLN A 537 3.24 0.23 14.93
C GLN A 537 3.78 -0.60 16.09
N VAL A 538 5.09 -0.63 16.26
CA VAL A 538 5.78 -1.30 17.36
C VAL A 538 6.41 -0.27 18.28
N ASP A 539 6.25 -0.52 19.57
CA ASP A 539 7.02 0.11 20.63
C ASP A 539 8.15 -0.82 21.07
N LEU A 540 9.38 -0.48 20.70
CA LEU A 540 10.56 -1.29 21.03
C LEU A 540 10.89 -1.28 22.53
N ASP A 541 10.45 -0.29 23.31
CA ASP A 541 10.70 -0.24 24.75
C ASP A 541 9.74 -1.15 25.50
N ARG A 542 8.48 -1.13 25.08
CA ARG A 542 7.44 -1.99 25.66
C ARG A 542 7.48 -3.41 25.11
N GLY A 543 8.17 -3.63 23.99
CA GLY A 543 8.24 -4.92 23.31
C GLY A 543 6.88 -5.35 22.76
N ALA A 544 6.06 -4.39 22.31
CA ALA A 544 4.65 -4.62 21.99
C ALA A 544 4.23 -3.92 20.69
N ALA A 545 3.26 -4.51 20.00
CA ALA A 545 2.69 -3.98 18.77
C ALA A 545 1.28 -3.42 18.99
N TYR A 546 0.97 -2.33 18.29
CA TYR A 546 -0.23 -1.53 18.42
C TYR A 546 -0.84 -1.17 17.06
N THR A 547 -2.13 -0.83 17.06
CA THR A 547 -2.81 -0.25 15.89
C THR A 547 -2.22 1.11 15.51
N SER A 548 -1.89 1.92 16.52
CA SER A 548 -1.11 3.15 16.43
C SER A 548 -0.43 3.42 17.78
N LEU A 549 0.59 4.28 17.83
CA LEU A 549 1.18 4.74 19.08
C LEU A 549 0.41 5.94 19.63
N GLY A 550 0.44 6.10 20.96
CA GLY A 550 -0.22 7.21 21.66
C GLY A 550 -1.61 6.86 22.21
N SER A 551 -2.35 7.87 22.64
CA SER A 551 -3.60 7.73 23.41
C SER A 551 -4.78 7.11 22.65
N ARG A 552 -4.67 6.94 21.33
CA ARG A 552 -5.71 6.36 20.46
C ARG A 552 -5.37 4.95 19.97
N GLY A 553 -4.23 4.42 20.38
CA GLY A 553 -3.72 3.11 19.98
C GLY A 553 -4.14 1.98 20.90
N GLU A 554 -4.41 0.82 20.33
CA GLU A 554 -4.74 -0.41 21.07
C GLU A 554 -3.70 -1.50 20.77
N PRO A 555 -3.34 -2.35 21.74
CA PRO A 555 -2.56 -3.56 21.47
C PRO A 555 -3.19 -4.39 20.35
N LEU A 556 -2.39 -4.83 19.38
CA LEU A 556 -2.92 -5.57 18.23
C LEU A 556 -3.78 -6.79 18.58
N PRO A 557 -3.43 -7.63 19.59
CA PRO A 557 -4.28 -8.77 19.95
C PRO A 557 -5.71 -8.37 20.31
N GLN A 558 -5.91 -7.21 20.93
CA GLN A 558 -7.25 -6.73 21.31
C GLN A 558 -8.01 -6.25 20.08
N ALA A 559 -7.39 -5.42 19.25
CA ALA A 559 -8.01 -4.90 18.04
C ALA A 559 -8.34 -6.01 17.03
N PHE A 560 -7.47 -7.02 16.90
CA PHE A 560 -7.69 -8.12 15.96
C PHE A 560 -8.68 -9.15 16.52
N GLN A 561 -8.78 -9.31 17.84
CA GLN A 561 -9.84 -10.10 18.46
C GLN A 561 -11.22 -9.55 18.08
N GLN A 562 -11.40 -8.22 18.11
CA GLN A 562 -12.66 -7.61 17.70
C GLN A 562 -13.02 -7.93 16.23
N VAL A 563 -12.03 -7.90 15.33
CA VAL A 563 -12.25 -8.30 13.93
C VAL A 563 -12.62 -9.78 13.82
N TYR A 564 -11.92 -10.66 14.55
CA TYR A 564 -12.25 -12.08 14.59
C TYR A 564 -13.65 -12.34 15.14
N ASP A 565 -14.10 -11.57 16.14
CA ASP A 565 -15.44 -11.70 16.71
C ASP A 565 -16.54 -11.51 15.65
N TRP A 566 -16.30 -10.67 14.64
CA TRP A 566 -17.20 -10.48 13.50
C TRP A 566 -17.03 -11.53 12.40
N VAL A 567 -15.79 -11.96 12.16
CA VAL A 567 -15.41 -12.82 11.03
C VAL A 567 -15.66 -14.31 11.31
N GLN A 568 -15.35 -14.80 12.51
CA GLN A 568 -15.50 -16.20 12.93
C GLN A 568 -14.86 -17.23 11.97
N LYS A 569 -13.72 -16.85 11.37
CA LYS A 569 -12.93 -17.64 10.41
C LYS A 569 -11.44 -17.42 10.69
N PRO A 570 -10.55 -18.34 10.26
CA PRO A 570 -9.11 -18.13 10.35
C PRO A 570 -8.69 -16.93 9.51
N THR A 571 -7.60 -16.30 9.92
CA THR A 571 -7.14 -15.05 9.31
C THR A 571 -5.65 -15.06 9.00
N ILE A 572 -5.25 -14.27 8.00
CA ILE A 572 -3.86 -14.02 7.63
C ILE A 572 -3.68 -12.51 7.45
N ILE A 573 -2.61 -11.96 8.04
CA ILE A 573 -2.12 -10.63 7.65
C ILE A 573 -1.30 -10.78 6.39
N THR A 574 -1.78 -10.22 5.30
CA THR A 574 -1.21 -10.46 3.97
C THR A 574 -0.25 -9.38 3.49
N GLU A 575 -0.17 -8.26 4.22
CA GLU A 575 0.92 -7.29 4.06
C GLU A 575 1.20 -6.61 5.41
N TRP A 576 2.48 -6.57 5.76
CA TRP A 576 3.02 -5.78 6.86
C TRP A 576 4.53 -5.66 6.67
N SER A 577 5.11 -4.56 7.14
CA SER A 577 6.55 -4.31 7.04
C SER A 577 6.97 -3.09 7.87
N PHE A 578 8.28 -2.94 8.03
CA PHE A 578 8.90 -1.80 8.69
C PHE A 578 10.09 -1.32 7.85
N PRO A 579 10.19 -0.04 7.49
CA PRO A 579 11.36 0.50 6.82
C PRO A 579 12.40 1.07 7.80
N ALA A 580 13.66 1.11 7.39
CA ALA A 580 14.73 1.79 8.13
C ALA A 580 15.43 2.89 7.31
N LEU A 581 15.81 3.98 7.98
CA LEU A 581 16.43 5.15 7.33
C LEU A 581 17.92 4.98 7.03
N ASP A 582 18.62 4.06 7.70
CA ASP A 582 20.01 3.69 7.40
C ASP A 582 20.15 2.70 6.22
N SER A 583 19.04 2.40 5.53
CA SER A 583 19.04 1.61 4.29
C SER A 583 19.66 2.37 3.10
N GLY A 584 19.72 3.70 3.17
CA GLY A 584 20.09 4.58 2.06
C GLY A 584 18.91 5.00 1.18
N LEU A 585 17.70 4.48 1.41
CA LEU A 585 16.49 4.86 0.68
C LEU A 585 15.79 6.07 1.34
N PRO A 586 15.07 6.91 0.58
CA PRO A 586 14.39 8.08 1.13
C PRO A 586 13.31 7.74 2.16
N CYS A 587 12.56 6.65 1.94
CA CYS A 587 11.47 6.19 2.80
C CYS A 587 10.39 7.26 3.09
N THR A 588 10.17 8.19 2.16
CA THR A 588 9.26 9.35 2.32
C THR A 588 7.82 9.07 1.88
N LYS A 589 7.56 7.94 1.22
CA LYS A 589 6.26 7.54 0.67
C LYS A 589 5.92 6.10 1.06
N GLY A 590 4.63 5.74 1.10
CA GLY A 590 4.17 4.39 1.41
C GLY A 590 3.79 4.16 2.88
N ALA A 591 3.24 2.98 3.18
CA ALA A 591 2.75 2.58 4.49
C ALA A 591 3.87 2.17 5.49
N GLY A 592 3.48 1.84 6.72
CA GLY A 592 4.40 1.31 7.75
C GLY A 592 5.04 2.36 8.66
N GLN A 593 5.42 1.91 9.85
CA GLN A 593 6.22 2.71 10.77
C GLN A 593 7.70 2.64 10.38
N ARG A 594 8.39 3.78 10.33
CA ARG A 594 9.81 3.83 9.99
C ARG A 594 10.66 3.72 11.26
N PHE A 595 11.85 3.16 11.13
CA PHE A 595 12.87 3.12 12.18
C PHE A 595 14.13 3.82 11.71
N HIS A 596 15.01 4.18 12.64
CA HIS A 596 16.27 4.81 12.27
C HIS A 596 17.27 3.81 11.75
N THR A 597 17.26 2.58 12.28
CA THR A 597 18.26 1.57 11.95
C THR A 597 17.68 0.23 11.49
N GLN A 598 18.44 -0.51 10.69
CA GLN A 598 18.12 -1.89 10.31
C GLN A 598 18.00 -2.81 11.53
N ALA A 599 18.73 -2.51 12.62
CA ALA A 599 18.65 -3.26 13.88
C ALA A 599 17.30 -3.06 14.57
N GLU A 600 16.82 -1.81 14.64
CA GLU A 600 15.49 -1.48 15.15
C GLU A 600 14.39 -2.08 14.29
N ARG A 601 14.49 -1.95 12.96
CA ARG A 601 13.60 -2.61 11.99
C ARG A 601 13.50 -4.11 12.25
N SER A 602 14.64 -4.79 12.36
CA SER A 602 14.68 -6.23 12.63
C SER A 602 14.02 -6.58 13.97
N ARG A 603 14.26 -5.78 15.02
CA ARG A 603 13.63 -5.98 16.33
C ARG A 603 12.13 -5.76 16.29
N ALA A 604 11.66 -4.75 15.55
CA ALA A 604 10.24 -4.50 15.35
C ALA A 604 9.57 -5.66 14.61
N THR A 605 10.23 -6.17 13.56
CA THR A 605 9.78 -7.35 12.82
C THR A 605 9.61 -8.58 13.72
N ASP A 606 10.58 -8.87 14.61
CA ASP A 606 10.47 -10.00 15.54
C ASP A 606 9.27 -9.86 16.49
N ILE A 607 9.11 -8.68 17.11
CA ILE A 607 7.97 -8.39 18.01
C ILE A 607 6.65 -8.55 17.26
N TYR A 608 6.55 -7.97 16.07
CA TYR A 608 5.32 -7.97 15.29
C TYR A 608 4.93 -9.37 14.83
N ALA A 609 5.87 -10.11 14.21
CA ALA A 609 5.63 -11.47 13.74
C ALA A 609 5.21 -12.40 14.89
N ARG A 610 5.89 -12.33 16.05
CA ARG A 610 5.50 -13.13 17.24
C ARG A 610 4.14 -12.72 17.79
N THR A 611 3.81 -11.43 17.76
CA THR A 611 2.49 -10.93 18.18
C THR A 611 1.40 -11.52 17.31
N LEU A 612 1.56 -11.51 15.98
CA LEU A 612 0.61 -12.13 15.05
C LEU A 612 0.44 -13.63 15.34
N LEU A 613 1.53 -14.38 15.44
CA LEU A 613 1.50 -15.84 15.63
C LEU A 613 0.97 -16.29 17.01
N SER A 614 0.92 -15.39 17.99
CA SER A 614 0.35 -15.66 19.33
C SER A 614 -1.18 -15.70 19.35
N MET A 615 -1.85 -15.09 18.34
CA MET A 615 -3.31 -15.00 18.31
C MET A 615 -3.94 -16.32 17.84
N PRO A 616 -4.94 -16.89 18.54
CA PRO A 616 -5.49 -18.21 18.20
C PRO A 616 -6.09 -18.32 16.80
N PHE A 617 -6.62 -17.23 16.23
CA PHE A 617 -7.25 -17.21 14.91
C PHE A 617 -6.30 -16.86 13.76
N MET A 618 -5.07 -16.43 14.06
CA MET A 618 -4.07 -16.05 13.07
C MET A 618 -3.25 -17.28 12.63
N ILE A 619 -3.52 -17.80 11.43
CA ILE A 619 -2.86 -19.02 10.93
C ILE A 619 -1.48 -18.74 10.30
N GLY A 620 -1.12 -17.47 10.14
CA GLY A 620 0.19 -17.02 9.69
C GLY A 620 0.18 -15.60 9.14
N TYR A 621 1.17 -15.26 8.32
CA TYR A 621 1.31 -13.95 7.69
C TYR A 621 2.05 -14.04 6.35
N ASP A 622 1.89 -13.00 5.52
CA ASP A 622 2.75 -12.71 4.37
C ASP A 622 3.53 -11.43 4.64
N TYR A 623 4.85 -11.47 4.46
CA TYR A 623 5.72 -10.30 4.62
C TYR A 623 5.79 -9.51 3.30
N PHE A 624 5.54 -8.20 3.38
CA PHE A 624 5.71 -7.27 2.26
C PHE A 624 7.09 -6.61 2.40
N MET A 625 8.11 -6.94 1.61
CA MET A 625 8.08 -7.75 0.39
C MET A 625 9.49 -8.30 0.08
N TRP A 626 9.63 -8.98 -1.06
CA TRP A 626 10.90 -9.53 -1.54
C TRP A 626 12.03 -8.50 -1.65
N VAL A 627 11.84 -7.47 -2.48
CA VAL A 627 12.87 -6.48 -2.83
C VAL A 627 12.42 -5.08 -2.47
N ASP A 628 13.37 -4.23 -2.08
CA ASP A 628 13.12 -2.81 -1.87
C ASP A 628 12.55 -2.13 -3.12
N GLU A 629 11.82 -1.04 -2.89
CA GLU A 629 11.30 -0.21 -3.96
C GLU A 629 12.37 0.75 -4.50
N PRO A 630 12.23 1.21 -5.76
CA PRO A 630 13.14 2.19 -6.34
C PRO A 630 13.19 3.49 -5.53
N ALA A 631 14.40 4.03 -5.31
CA ALA A 631 14.59 5.27 -4.55
C ALA A 631 13.84 6.49 -5.14
N LEU A 632 13.60 6.49 -6.46
CA LEU A 632 12.89 7.56 -7.17
C LEU A 632 11.36 7.38 -7.20
N GLY A 633 10.83 6.32 -6.59
CA GLY A 633 9.40 6.02 -6.60
C GLY A 633 9.00 5.04 -7.71
N ILE A 634 7.88 4.34 -7.51
CA ILE A 634 7.30 3.44 -8.52
C ILE A 634 6.68 4.25 -9.66
N SER A 635 5.73 5.13 -9.34
CA SER A 635 5.00 5.95 -10.33
C SER A 635 4.39 7.21 -9.70
N THR A 636 3.93 8.14 -10.54
CA THR A 636 3.25 9.37 -10.15
C THR A 636 1.99 9.12 -9.29
N PRO A 637 1.04 8.23 -9.66
CA PRO A 637 -0.14 7.95 -8.81
C PRO A 637 0.18 7.08 -7.59
N PHE A 638 1.32 6.38 -7.59
CA PHE A 638 1.76 5.49 -6.50
C PHE A 638 3.28 5.65 -6.27
N PRO A 639 3.71 6.72 -5.57
CA PRO A 639 5.11 7.15 -5.54
C PRO A 639 5.94 6.48 -4.44
N GLU A 640 5.62 5.25 -4.03
CA GLU A 640 6.34 4.57 -2.95
C GLU A 640 7.83 4.35 -3.28
N ASN A 641 8.70 4.65 -2.32
CA ASN A 641 10.16 4.72 -2.46
C ASN A 641 10.89 4.16 -1.22
N THR A 642 10.40 3.04 -0.70
CA THR A 642 10.63 2.63 0.69
C THR A 642 11.36 1.30 0.84
N ASN A 643 12.09 1.20 1.96
CA ASN A 643 12.87 0.04 2.38
C ASN A 643 12.00 -1.11 2.97
N TYR A 644 11.19 -1.77 2.13
CA TYR A 644 10.37 -2.91 2.57
C TYR A 644 11.05 -4.27 2.39
N GLY A 645 12.05 -4.37 1.52
CA GLY A 645 12.60 -5.62 1.01
C GLY A 645 13.31 -6.49 2.05
N MET A 646 13.25 -7.81 1.86
CA MET A 646 14.21 -8.75 2.45
C MET A 646 15.61 -8.59 1.85
N ILE A 647 15.67 -8.14 0.60
CA ILE A 647 16.88 -7.76 -0.13
C ILE A 647 16.77 -6.30 -0.61
N ASN A 648 17.91 -5.64 -0.79
CA ASN A 648 17.96 -4.33 -1.44
C ASN A 648 17.87 -4.45 -2.99
N GLU A 649 17.87 -3.31 -3.70
CA GLU A 649 17.81 -3.25 -5.17
C GLU A 649 18.95 -4.04 -5.86
N ASP A 650 20.12 -4.18 -5.23
CA ASP A 650 21.27 -4.95 -5.74
C ASP A 650 21.18 -6.47 -5.43
N GLY A 651 20.10 -6.94 -4.80
CA GLY A 651 19.93 -8.35 -4.46
C GLY A 651 20.66 -8.81 -3.20
N VAL A 652 21.15 -7.87 -2.38
CA VAL A 652 21.87 -8.14 -1.13
C VAL A 652 20.88 -8.30 0.03
N PRO A 653 20.89 -9.43 0.77
CA PRO A 653 20.00 -9.62 1.91
C PRO A 653 20.30 -8.71 3.10
N TYR A 654 19.25 -8.29 3.80
CA TYR A 654 19.36 -7.63 5.10
C TYR A 654 19.59 -8.64 6.23
N PRO A 655 20.80 -8.76 6.82
CA PRO A 655 21.14 -9.90 7.68
C PRO A 655 20.29 -10.00 8.95
N GLY A 656 19.90 -8.86 9.53
CA GLY A 656 19.02 -8.81 10.71
C GLY A 656 17.63 -9.38 10.43
N MET A 657 17.04 -9.02 9.29
CA MET A 657 15.75 -9.54 8.83
C MET A 657 15.81 -11.05 8.59
N VAL A 658 16.85 -11.51 7.87
CA VAL A 658 17.09 -12.94 7.62
C VAL A 658 17.20 -13.72 8.92
N LYS A 659 17.97 -13.21 9.89
CA LYS A 659 18.14 -13.85 11.20
C LYS A 659 16.81 -13.99 11.94
N VAL A 660 15.97 -12.95 11.94
CA VAL A 660 14.66 -12.94 12.62
C VAL A 660 13.73 -13.97 12.00
N PHE A 661 13.55 -13.94 10.67
CA PHE A 661 12.67 -14.87 9.99
C PHE A 661 13.15 -16.31 10.13
N LYS A 662 14.45 -16.59 9.97
CA LYS A 662 15.00 -17.94 10.23
C LYS A 662 14.70 -18.44 11.64
N ALA A 663 14.82 -17.58 12.64
CA ALA A 663 14.60 -17.96 14.04
C ALA A 663 13.13 -18.28 14.34
N ILE A 664 12.19 -17.61 13.65
CA ILE A 664 10.75 -17.85 13.80
C ILE A 664 10.33 -19.06 12.94
N GLN A 665 10.60 -18.99 11.65
CA GLN A 665 9.98 -19.82 10.63
C GLN A 665 10.53 -21.26 10.59
N ASN A 666 11.78 -21.48 10.99
CA ASN A 666 12.35 -22.84 11.08
C ASN A 666 11.89 -23.62 12.32
N THR A 667 11.01 -23.02 13.15
CA THR A 667 10.39 -23.69 14.30
C THR A 667 8.88 -23.45 14.33
N PRO A 668 8.12 -23.81 13.27
CA PRO A 668 6.72 -23.40 13.08
C PRO A 668 5.84 -23.76 14.27
N ALA A 669 5.99 -24.98 14.80
CA ALA A 669 5.24 -25.47 15.97
C ALA A 669 5.51 -24.65 17.24
N LYS A 670 6.76 -24.23 17.44
CA LYS A 670 7.18 -23.43 18.59
C LYS A 670 6.81 -21.96 18.41
N ALA A 671 6.85 -21.45 17.19
CA ALA A 671 6.53 -20.06 16.88
C ALA A 671 5.03 -19.78 17.02
N ARG A 672 4.21 -20.75 16.61
CA ARG A 672 2.75 -20.69 16.71
C ARG A 672 2.31 -21.00 18.14
N LEU A 673 1.37 -20.21 18.68
CA LEU A 673 0.82 -20.34 20.04
C LEU A 673 1.82 -20.14 21.20
N GLN A 674 2.97 -19.52 20.95
CA GLN A 674 3.73 -18.94 22.06
C GLN A 674 2.88 -17.87 22.76
N PRO A 675 2.85 -17.83 24.10
CA PRO A 675 2.18 -16.76 24.82
C PRO A 675 2.71 -15.41 24.35
N LEU A 676 1.80 -14.46 24.17
CA LEU A 676 2.19 -13.08 23.89
C LEU A 676 3.15 -12.60 24.98
N PRO A 677 4.34 -12.06 24.63
CA PRO A 677 5.21 -11.44 25.61
C PRO A 677 4.45 -10.35 26.36
N PRO A 678 4.55 -10.30 27.71
CA PRO A 678 3.88 -9.25 28.47
C PRO A 678 4.42 -7.89 28.02
N ILE A 679 3.51 -6.93 27.86
CA ILE A 679 3.88 -5.56 27.55
C ILE A 679 4.74 -5.04 28.71
N THR A 680 5.99 -4.68 28.42
CA THR A 680 6.91 -4.20 29.45
C THR A 680 6.38 -2.89 30.03
N GLU A 681 6.13 -2.88 31.34
CA GLU A 681 5.80 -1.65 32.04
C GLU A 681 7.05 -0.79 32.15
N LEU A 682 6.98 0.39 31.57
CA LEU A 682 8.06 1.35 31.69
C LEU A 682 8.02 1.99 33.07
N PRO A 683 9.17 2.18 33.73
CA PRO A 683 9.21 2.66 35.10
C PRO A 683 8.66 4.09 35.22
N PRO A 684 8.08 4.44 36.39
CA PRO A 684 7.70 5.81 36.72
C PRO A 684 8.88 6.80 36.67
N MET A 685 8.59 8.06 36.33
CA MET A 685 9.59 9.13 36.16
C MET A 685 10.38 9.44 37.41
N ASP A 686 9.71 9.37 38.56
CA ASP A 686 10.29 9.57 39.87
C ASP A 686 11.19 8.40 40.30
N LYS A 687 11.25 7.30 39.54
CA LYS A 687 12.16 6.17 39.79
C LYS A 687 13.42 6.19 38.91
N GLY A 688 13.58 7.21 38.06
CA GLY A 688 14.78 7.34 37.24
C GLY A 688 16.04 7.48 38.11
N GLN A 689 17.12 6.80 37.75
CA GLN A 689 18.33 6.77 38.57
C GLN A 689 18.98 8.16 38.68
N LEU A 690 19.05 8.93 37.58
CA LEU A 690 19.58 10.29 37.59
C LEU A 690 18.60 11.25 38.28
N PHE A 691 17.29 11.05 38.15
CA PHE A 691 16.31 11.81 38.95
C PHE A 691 16.54 11.61 40.45
N GLN A 692 16.74 10.36 40.89
CA GLN A 692 17.02 10.04 42.29
C GLN A 692 18.34 10.66 42.76
N ASP A 693 19.38 10.58 41.93
CA ASP A 693 20.73 11.05 42.28
C ASP A 693 20.84 12.58 42.36
N TYR A 694 20.04 13.31 41.56
CA TYR A 694 20.17 14.76 41.41
C TYR A 694 18.93 15.55 41.82
N LEU A 695 17.71 15.08 41.56
CA LEU A 695 16.51 15.92 41.66
C LEU A 695 15.66 15.64 42.91
N GLN A 696 15.40 14.36 43.25
CA GLN A 696 14.43 14.00 44.31
C GLN A 696 14.74 14.65 45.67
N ASN A 697 16.02 14.77 46.01
CA ASN A 697 16.49 15.26 47.30
C ASN A 697 17.29 16.56 47.21
N TYR A 698 17.13 17.35 46.13
CA TYR A 698 17.95 18.54 45.91
C TYR A 698 18.04 19.50 47.12
N PRO A 699 16.99 19.71 47.97
CA PRO A 699 17.13 20.57 49.15
C PRO A 699 18.07 20.02 50.24
N ARG A 700 18.27 18.69 50.27
CA ARG A 700 19.15 18.00 51.24
C ARG A 700 20.57 17.81 50.70
N LEU A 701 20.74 17.71 49.38
CA LEU A 701 22.01 17.48 48.72
C LEU A 701 23.00 18.66 48.86
N THR A 702 22.53 19.86 49.24
CA THR A 702 23.34 21.08 49.33
C THR A 702 24.23 21.21 50.58
N ARG A 703 24.65 20.09 51.20
CA ARG A 703 25.36 20.08 52.50
C ARG A 703 26.85 19.69 52.41
N SER A 704 27.32 19.16 51.29
CA SER A 704 28.73 18.81 51.05
C SER A 704 29.48 19.93 50.31
N ALA A 705 30.81 19.96 50.47
CA ALA A 705 31.66 20.92 49.78
C ALA A 705 31.65 20.69 48.25
N PRO A 706 31.77 21.75 47.42
CA PRO A 706 31.86 21.63 45.97
C PRO A 706 33.02 20.73 45.51
N HIS A 707 32.81 19.98 44.43
CA HIS A 707 33.89 19.25 43.77
C HIS A 707 34.99 20.21 43.25
N PRO A 708 36.29 19.88 43.30
CA PRO A 708 37.37 20.78 42.88
C PRO A 708 37.29 21.29 41.44
N THR A 709 36.66 20.53 40.54
CA THR A 709 36.49 20.92 39.12
C THR A 709 35.24 21.78 38.89
N MET A 710 34.34 21.87 39.86
CA MET A 710 33.12 22.67 39.77
C MET A 710 33.43 24.12 40.15
N LYS A 711 33.29 25.04 39.20
CA LYS A 711 33.46 26.47 39.42
C LYS A 711 32.10 27.15 39.42
N THR A 712 31.82 27.93 40.46
CA THR A 712 30.59 28.71 40.56
C THR A 712 30.86 30.14 40.98
N THR A 713 30.22 31.10 40.33
CA THR A 713 30.21 32.52 40.73
C THR A 713 28.79 33.03 40.79
N LEU A 714 28.50 33.88 41.78
CA LEU A 714 27.25 34.64 41.89
C LEU A 714 27.57 36.04 42.39
N ALA A 715 27.31 37.05 41.56
CA ALA A 715 27.53 38.46 41.87
C ALA A 715 26.30 39.26 41.42
N GLY A 716 25.43 39.61 42.39
CA GLY A 716 24.13 40.22 42.08
C GLY A 716 23.28 39.28 41.24
N LYS A 717 22.90 39.72 40.02
CA LYS A 717 22.15 38.91 39.05
C LYS A 717 23.04 38.06 38.14
N ALA A 718 24.36 38.30 38.13
CA ALA A 718 25.28 37.60 37.26
C ALA A 718 25.75 36.29 37.90
N PHE A 719 25.74 35.19 37.14
CA PHE A 719 26.23 33.89 37.62
C PHE A 719 27.02 33.14 36.54
N THR A 720 27.86 32.22 36.99
CA THR A 720 28.50 31.21 36.13
C THR A 720 28.60 29.89 36.88
N ILE A 721 28.38 28.79 36.18
CA ILE A 721 28.53 27.40 36.65
C ILE A 721 29.32 26.66 35.57
N ASP A 722 30.42 26.00 35.93
CA ASP A 722 31.30 25.32 34.99
C ASP A 722 31.84 24.03 35.62
N ASN A 723 31.61 22.89 34.96
CA ASN A 723 32.10 21.57 35.40
C ASN A 723 33.40 21.12 34.70
N GLY A 724 33.99 21.98 33.87
CA GLY A 724 35.15 21.72 33.03
C GLY A 724 34.82 21.27 31.61
N ARG A 725 33.56 20.95 31.32
CA ARG A 725 33.07 20.56 29.97
C ARG A 725 31.92 21.43 29.50
N ILE A 726 30.97 21.73 30.37
CA ILE A 726 29.83 22.60 30.09
C ILE A 726 29.90 23.78 31.06
N SER A 727 29.58 24.95 30.54
CA SER A 727 29.33 26.12 31.39
C SER A 727 27.95 26.73 31.12
N LEU A 728 27.28 27.12 32.19
CA LEU A 728 26.02 27.87 32.19
C LEU A 728 26.26 29.26 32.78
N SER A 729 25.83 30.32 32.12
CA SER A 729 26.03 31.69 32.63
C SER A 729 24.88 32.63 32.29
N SER A 730 24.70 33.66 33.12
CA SER A 730 23.79 34.78 32.82
C SER A 730 24.28 35.61 31.63
N LEU A 731 23.36 36.14 30.83
CA LEU A 731 23.63 37.11 29.78
C LEU A 731 23.22 38.53 30.23
N PRO A 732 23.94 39.59 29.80
CA PRO A 732 23.49 40.97 30.02
C PRO A 732 22.13 41.20 29.36
N ASP A 733 21.20 41.81 30.10
CA ASP A 733 19.89 42.26 29.62
C ASP A 733 19.05 41.20 28.88
N SER A 734 19.26 39.92 29.22
CA SER A 734 18.52 38.80 28.62
C SER A 734 17.97 37.86 29.69
N PRO A 735 16.72 37.37 29.55
CA PRO A 735 16.18 36.34 30.42
C PRO A 735 16.75 34.94 30.11
N ARG A 736 17.59 34.79 29.08
CA ARG A 736 18.13 33.51 28.65
C ARG A 736 19.45 33.17 29.35
N ILE A 737 19.71 31.88 29.51
CA ILE A 737 20.93 31.36 30.13
C ILE A 737 21.85 30.85 29.02
N ALA A 738 23.07 31.37 28.93
CA ALA A 738 24.05 30.93 27.94
C ALA A 738 24.57 29.52 28.27
N ILE A 739 24.77 28.73 27.23
CA ILE A 739 25.33 27.38 27.26
C ILE A 739 26.59 27.39 26.39
N ALA A 740 27.70 26.97 26.98
CA ALA A 740 28.94 26.72 26.26
C ALA A 740 29.48 25.33 26.57
N ARG A 741 30.21 24.75 25.61
CA ARG A 741 30.92 23.49 25.77
C ARG A 741 32.39 23.68 25.45
N ASP A 742 33.27 23.18 26.31
CA ASP A 742 34.72 23.30 26.22
C ASP A 742 35.16 24.76 25.97
N GLY A 743 34.48 25.69 26.64
CA GLY A 743 34.70 27.15 26.52
C GLY A 743 34.14 27.81 25.26
N LYS A 744 33.50 27.07 24.34
CA LYS A 744 32.88 27.60 23.12
C LYS A 744 31.38 27.80 23.30
N PRO A 745 30.83 28.99 22.99
CA PRO A 745 29.38 29.21 22.96
C PRO A 745 28.68 28.22 22.02
N LEU A 746 27.58 27.64 22.48
CA LEU A 746 26.73 26.75 21.68
C LEU A 746 25.30 27.23 21.56
N GLY A 747 24.82 28.03 22.50
CA GLY A 747 23.46 28.56 22.47
C GLY A 747 22.96 29.02 23.82
N THR A 748 21.64 29.11 23.96
CA THR A 748 20.97 29.60 25.15
C THR A 748 19.75 28.75 25.53
N PHE A 749 19.42 28.73 26.82
CA PHE A 749 18.24 28.07 27.39
C PHE A 749 17.24 29.09 27.93
N ASN A 750 15.94 28.79 27.78
CA ASN A 750 14.85 29.52 28.40
C ASN A 750 13.65 28.61 28.70
N VAL A 751 12.67 29.12 29.45
CA VAL A 751 11.33 28.53 29.61
C VAL A 751 10.26 29.41 28.99
N MET A 752 9.13 28.81 28.62
CA MET A 752 7.97 29.52 28.07
C MET A 752 6.67 28.88 28.55
N LEU A 753 5.61 29.68 28.63
CA LEU A 753 4.28 29.19 28.98
C LEU A 753 3.35 29.20 27.77
N ASN A 754 2.55 28.14 27.62
CA ASN A 754 1.41 28.10 26.71
C ASN A 754 0.11 28.05 27.50
N TYR A 755 -0.84 28.92 27.16
CA TYR A 755 -2.16 29.00 27.79
C TYR A 755 -3.26 29.28 26.75
N LEU A 756 -4.52 29.13 27.13
CA LEU A 756 -5.66 29.49 26.29
C LEU A 756 -6.17 30.88 26.67
N ASN A 757 -6.39 31.75 25.69
CA ASN A 757 -7.11 33.00 25.92
C ASN A 757 -8.63 32.75 26.03
N ASP A 758 -9.41 33.80 26.28
CA ASP A 758 -10.86 33.69 26.51
C ASP A 758 -11.66 33.17 25.31
N GLN A 759 -11.06 33.17 24.11
CA GLN A 759 -11.62 32.57 22.89
C GLN A 759 -11.24 31.10 22.70
N GLY A 760 -10.56 30.49 23.68
CA GLY A 760 -10.03 29.13 23.57
C GLY A 760 -8.83 28.99 22.61
N THR A 761 -8.19 30.10 22.24
CA THR A 761 -7.03 30.10 21.33
C THR A 761 -5.72 30.03 22.13
N LYS A 762 -4.80 29.16 21.70
CA LYS A 762 -3.47 29.02 22.31
C LYS A 762 -2.61 30.28 22.14
N ARG A 763 -1.95 30.69 23.22
CA ARG A 763 -0.96 31.78 23.30
C ARG A 763 0.36 31.25 23.82
N TRP A 764 1.47 31.66 23.22
CA TRP A 764 2.83 31.27 23.59
C TRP A 764 3.57 32.52 24.04
N THR A 765 3.93 32.57 25.33
CA THR A 765 4.47 33.79 25.94
C THR A 765 5.81 33.51 26.60
N ASP A 766 6.86 34.12 26.04
CA ASP A 766 8.22 34.08 26.60
C ASP A 766 8.29 34.87 27.91
N VAL A 767 9.14 34.44 28.84
CA VAL A 767 9.42 35.20 30.06
C VAL A 767 10.24 36.46 29.78
N GLY A 768 9.98 37.54 30.51
CA GLY A 768 10.62 38.85 30.31
C GLY A 768 11.85 39.08 31.18
N SER A 769 11.93 38.43 32.36
CA SER A 769 13.08 38.57 33.26
C SER A 769 13.36 37.28 34.04
N VAL A 770 14.59 37.12 34.54
CA VAL A 770 14.98 36.01 35.42
C VAL A 770 15.70 36.52 36.67
N SER A 771 15.49 35.80 37.78
CA SER A 771 16.15 36.04 39.05
C SER A 771 16.68 34.73 39.63
N VAL A 772 17.94 34.73 40.08
CA VAL A 772 18.54 33.58 40.75
C VAL A 772 18.03 33.54 42.17
N LEU A 773 17.26 32.50 42.51
CA LEU A 773 16.81 32.25 43.88
C LEU A 773 17.94 31.60 44.69
N LYS A 774 18.65 30.65 44.07
CA LYS A 774 19.64 29.83 44.76
C LYS A 774 20.69 29.31 43.79
N LEU A 775 21.97 29.45 44.15
CA LEU A 775 23.09 28.75 43.52
C LEU A 775 23.87 28.00 44.60
N VAL A 776 23.92 26.67 44.51
CA VAL A 776 24.74 25.84 45.41
C VAL A 776 25.45 24.76 44.62
N ALA A 777 26.72 24.52 44.94
CA ALA A 777 27.48 23.38 44.43
C ALA A 777 27.84 22.41 45.56
N ASN A 778 27.96 21.13 45.21
CA ASN A 778 28.42 20.07 46.09
C ASN A 778 29.41 19.15 45.33
N ASP A 779 29.77 18.01 45.91
CA ASP A 779 30.70 17.04 45.32
C ASP A 779 30.16 16.39 44.03
N ARG A 780 28.84 16.40 43.82
CA ARG A 780 28.15 15.72 42.72
C ARG A 780 27.67 16.63 41.59
N ALA A 781 27.24 17.85 41.90
CA ALA A 781 26.64 18.78 40.95
C ALA A 781 26.59 20.22 41.48
N ALA A 782 26.32 21.16 40.57
CA ALA A 782 25.83 22.49 40.89
C ALA A 782 24.33 22.62 40.56
N TYR A 783 23.60 23.33 41.42
CA TYR A 783 22.16 23.52 41.40
C TYR A 783 21.86 25.01 41.30
N LEU A 784 21.10 25.38 40.27
CA LEU A 784 20.68 26.76 40.02
C LEU A 784 19.15 26.80 39.94
N GLU A 785 18.55 27.38 40.97
CA GLU A 785 17.11 27.63 41.03
C GLU A 785 16.83 29.05 40.55
N VAL A 786 15.96 29.15 39.54
CA VAL A 786 15.66 30.41 38.84
C VAL A 786 14.16 30.63 38.83
N THR A 787 13.74 31.85 39.16
CA THR A 787 12.38 32.32 38.89
C THR A 787 12.40 33.25 37.70
N ALA A 788 11.66 32.87 36.67
CA ALA A 788 11.40 33.68 35.49
C ALA A 788 10.03 34.35 35.58
N GLU A 789 9.93 35.63 35.27
CA GLU A 789 8.70 36.42 35.34
C GLU A 789 8.34 36.97 33.95
N LYS A 790 7.06 36.87 33.58
CA LYS A 790 6.46 37.68 32.51
C LYS A 790 5.57 38.74 33.15
N VAL A 791 5.77 39.98 32.72
CA VAL A 791 4.93 41.12 33.02
C VAL A 791 4.20 41.51 31.72
N PRO A 792 2.90 41.89 31.77
CA PRO A 792 2.18 42.32 30.58
C PRO A 792 2.81 43.55 29.92
N ASP A 793 2.84 43.57 28.58
CA ASP A 793 3.38 44.70 27.81
C ASP A 793 2.43 45.92 27.86
N GLN A 794 2.97 47.14 27.69
CA GLN A 794 2.19 48.39 27.84
C GLN A 794 0.99 48.52 26.88
N GLN A 795 1.04 47.91 25.69
CA GLN A 795 -0.08 47.91 24.74
C GLN A 795 -1.21 46.96 25.15
N GLU A 796 -0.90 45.83 25.79
CA GLU A 796 -1.92 44.89 26.29
C GLU A 796 -2.57 45.38 27.58
N GLN A 797 -1.82 46.09 28.42
CA GLN A 797 -2.38 46.83 29.58
C GLN A 797 -3.46 47.85 29.18
N LEU A 798 -3.42 48.35 27.94
CA LEU A 798 -4.37 49.33 27.40
C LEU A 798 -5.51 48.69 26.59
N ALA A 799 -5.36 47.44 26.14
CA ALA A 799 -6.33 46.76 25.28
C ALA A 799 -7.27 45.80 26.03
N ASP A 800 -6.86 45.26 27.18
CA ASP A 800 -7.72 44.38 27.98
C ASP A 800 -7.33 44.36 29.48
N ALA A 801 -8.27 44.65 30.37
CA ALA A 801 -8.08 44.58 31.82
C ALA A 801 -8.01 43.13 32.35
N GLN A 802 -8.08 42.13 31.46
CA GLN A 802 -8.09 40.69 31.74
C GLN A 802 -6.84 39.96 31.21
N SER A 803 -5.70 40.65 31.05
CA SER A 803 -4.47 40.01 30.54
C SER A 803 -4.02 38.81 31.40
N HIS A 804 -3.96 37.65 30.75
CA HIS A 804 -3.45 36.38 31.27
C HIS A 804 -1.90 36.33 31.35
N GLU A 805 -1.20 37.44 31.04
CA GLU A 805 0.26 37.45 30.87
C GLU A 805 1.07 37.72 32.15
N HIS A 806 0.47 37.91 33.33
CA HIS A 806 1.26 38.10 34.56
C HIS A 806 1.46 36.78 35.32
N PHE A 807 2.63 36.16 35.17
CA PHE A 807 2.96 34.91 35.85
C PHE A 807 4.46 34.76 36.11
N THR A 808 4.79 33.82 37.00
CA THR A 808 6.17 33.35 37.20
C THR A 808 6.28 31.86 36.92
N MET A 809 7.43 31.44 36.40
CA MET A 809 7.84 30.05 36.26
C MET A 809 9.11 29.83 37.08
N THR A 810 9.10 28.87 37.99
CA THR A 810 10.30 28.47 38.74
C THR A 810 10.85 27.19 38.15
N TYR A 811 12.15 27.17 37.85
CA TYR A 811 12.84 26.00 37.31
C TYR A 811 14.22 25.80 37.95
N LEU A 812 14.70 24.57 37.89
CA LEU A 812 15.98 24.12 38.41
C LEU A 812 16.87 23.67 37.25
N LEU A 813 18.06 24.25 37.13
CA LEU A 813 19.14 23.73 36.30
C LEU A 813 20.16 23.02 37.18
N VAL A 814 20.51 21.79 36.82
CA VAL A 814 21.52 20.98 37.50
C VAL A 814 22.64 20.68 36.52
N LEU A 815 23.88 20.99 36.92
CA LEU A 815 25.08 20.62 36.18
C LEU A 815 25.87 19.58 36.98
N PRO A 816 25.81 18.29 36.63
CA PRO A 816 26.61 17.27 37.30
C PRO A 816 28.11 17.46 37.07
N THR A 817 28.93 17.12 38.07
CA THR A 817 30.38 17.32 38.06
C THR A 817 31.09 16.62 36.90
N ASN A 818 30.70 15.39 36.58
CA ASN A 818 31.37 14.54 35.59
C ASN A 818 30.47 14.18 34.41
N ALA A 819 29.58 15.09 34.01
CA ALA A 819 28.64 14.88 32.91
C ALA A 819 28.93 15.81 31.73
N ASP A 820 28.53 15.37 30.54
CA ASP A 820 28.48 16.16 29.30
C ASP A 820 27.04 16.55 28.92
N TYR A 821 26.16 16.59 29.92
CA TYR A 821 24.79 17.07 29.85
C TYR A 821 24.46 17.91 31.08
N ALA A 822 23.44 18.76 30.97
CA ALA A 822 22.79 19.40 32.11
C ALA A 822 21.37 18.85 32.28
N ILE A 823 20.74 19.06 33.44
CA ILE A 823 19.36 18.65 33.71
C ILE A 823 18.54 19.93 33.94
N ALA A 824 17.40 20.05 33.29
CA ALA A 824 16.46 21.16 33.48
C ALA A 824 15.13 20.62 34.00
N GLN A 825 14.61 21.17 35.11
CA GLN A 825 13.32 20.78 35.68
C GLN A 825 12.45 22.01 35.90
N ILE A 826 11.21 21.99 35.42
CA ILE A 826 10.20 23.01 35.79
C ILE A 826 9.58 22.59 37.12
N LEU A 827 9.68 23.45 38.13
CA LEU A 827 9.20 23.22 39.50
C LEU A 827 7.78 23.72 39.70
N SER A 828 7.45 24.92 39.22
CA SER A 828 6.12 25.50 39.41
C SER A 828 5.81 26.63 38.44
N VAL A 829 4.52 26.93 38.29
CA VAL A 829 4.00 28.15 37.65
C VAL A 829 3.11 28.85 38.67
N LYS A 830 3.28 30.16 38.87
CA LYS A 830 2.41 30.96 39.74
C LYS A 830 1.74 32.06 38.93
N ASN A 831 0.41 32.11 39.00
CA ASN A 831 -0.37 33.16 38.38
C ASN A 831 -0.33 34.41 39.27
N LEU A 832 0.26 35.49 38.77
CA LEU A 832 0.34 36.78 39.46
C LEU A 832 -0.76 37.75 38.99
N GLY A 833 -1.49 37.40 37.94
CA GLY A 833 -2.62 38.15 37.42
C GLY A 833 -3.88 38.06 38.28
N ALA A 834 -4.91 38.79 37.83
CA ALA A 834 -6.21 38.88 38.50
C ALA A 834 -7.24 37.86 37.98
N THR A 835 -6.96 37.19 36.86
CA THR A 835 -7.87 36.24 36.18
C THR A 835 -7.33 34.80 36.23
N PRO A 836 -8.20 33.77 36.20
CA PRO A 836 -7.75 32.38 36.10
C PRO A 836 -6.99 32.13 34.79
N LEU A 837 -5.86 31.43 34.87
CA LEU A 837 -4.95 31.18 33.76
C LEU A 837 -5.10 29.73 33.24
N PRO A 838 -5.71 29.48 32.06
CA PRO A 838 -5.90 28.13 31.52
C PRO A 838 -4.60 27.61 30.91
N LEU A 839 -3.81 26.86 31.68
CA LEU A 839 -2.53 26.30 31.22
C LEU A 839 -2.77 25.24 30.13
N SER A 840 -1.98 25.32 29.07
CA SER A 840 -2.00 24.36 27.95
C SER A 840 -0.64 23.67 27.72
N GLY A 841 0.47 24.25 28.19
CA GLY A 841 1.76 23.56 28.16
C GLY A 841 2.92 24.31 28.83
N LEU A 842 3.91 23.53 29.29
CA LEU A 842 5.16 24.00 29.92
C LEU A 842 6.34 23.75 28.99
N PHE A 843 7.06 24.80 28.58
CA PHE A 843 8.09 24.70 27.54
C PHE A 843 9.50 24.91 28.08
N PHE A 844 10.42 24.12 27.53
CA PHE A 844 11.88 24.28 27.56
C PHE A 844 12.32 24.71 26.16
N ARG A 845 13.13 25.75 26.05
CA ARG A 845 13.53 26.34 24.77
C ARG A 845 15.05 26.43 24.67
N LEU A 846 15.61 25.91 23.58
CA LEU A 846 17.05 25.95 23.31
C LEU A 846 17.35 26.64 21.98
N TYR A 847 18.04 27.77 22.02
CA TYR A 847 18.43 28.52 20.82
C TYR A 847 19.90 28.32 20.52
N PRO A 848 20.28 27.86 19.32
CA PRO A 848 21.68 27.64 18.97
C PRO A 848 22.37 28.96 18.59
N ASP A 849 23.68 29.05 18.88
CA ASP A 849 24.56 30.16 18.46
C ASP A 849 25.29 29.84 17.14
N PHE A 850 24.87 28.79 16.44
CA PHE A 850 25.40 28.34 15.15
C PHE A 850 24.30 28.28 14.09
N GLU A 851 24.70 28.33 12.82
CA GLU A 851 23.78 28.11 11.70
C GLU A 851 23.23 26.68 11.78
N VAL A 852 21.91 26.53 11.76
CA VAL A 852 21.25 25.23 11.89
C VAL A 852 21.03 24.59 10.53
N GLN A 853 21.27 23.28 10.46
CA GLN A 853 20.82 22.47 9.34
C GLN A 853 19.28 22.50 9.31
N THR A 854 18.71 23.04 8.24
CA THR A 854 17.29 22.88 7.94
C THR A 854 17.07 21.44 7.47
N LYS A 855 16.73 20.53 8.39
CA LYS A 855 16.31 19.18 7.99
C LYS A 855 14.80 19.04 8.05
N HIS A 856 14.24 18.63 6.92
CA HIS A 856 12.89 18.12 6.77
C HIS A 856 12.76 16.73 7.41
N ASP A 857 12.74 16.65 8.74
CA ASP A 857 12.24 15.44 9.40
C ASP A 857 10.72 15.25 9.19
N ASN A 858 10.03 16.29 8.68
CA ASN A 858 8.64 16.23 8.22
C ASN A 858 8.45 15.48 6.88
N ALA A 859 9.52 15.02 6.22
CA ALA A 859 9.38 14.30 4.94
C ALA A 859 9.11 12.80 5.12
N VAL A 860 9.50 12.21 6.25
CA VAL A 860 9.33 10.77 6.51
C VAL A 860 8.10 10.56 7.39
N PRO A 861 7.02 9.92 6.88
CA PRO A 861 5.83 9.66 7.66
C PRO A 861 6.09 8.61 8.74
N SER A 862 5.39 8.70 9.87
CA SER A 862 5.32 7.63 10.89
C SER A 862 6.67 7.10 11.36
N LEU A 863 7.70 7.96 11.42
CA LEU A 863 8.97 7.61 12.03
C LEU A 863 8.74 7.24 13.50
N TRP A 864 9.34 6.14 13.95
CA TRP A 864 9.38 5.75 15.35
C TRP A 864 10.24 6.77 16.09
N SER A 865 9.59 7.86 16.43
CA SER A 865 10.10 8.95 17.21
C SER A 865 9.06 9.19 18.30
N LEU A 866 8.97 8.27 19.25
CA LEU A 866 8.85 8.74 20.62
C LEU A 866 10.17 9.46 20.88
N ALA A 867 10.32 10.68 20.35
CA ALA A 867 11.60 11.35 20.23
C ALA A 867 12.16 11.50 21.63
N ARG A 868 13.06 10.59 22.00
CA ARG A 868 13.80 10.65 23.25
C ARG A 868 14.73 11.83 23.27
N SER A 869 14.95 12.43 22.11
CA SER A 869 15.79 13.59 21.89
C SER A 869 15.43 14.31 20.61
N ALA A 870 15.65 15.61 20.60
CA ALA A 870 15.67 16.44 19.41
C ALA A 870 16.79 17.47 19.56
N ALA A 871 17.38 17.91 18.45
CA ALA A 871 18.50 18.84 18.50
C ALA A 871 18.57 19.74 17.28
N TRP A 872 19.11 20.92 17.48
CA TRP A 872 19.75 21.71 16.43
C TRP A 872 21.11 21.10 16.11
N VAL A 873 21.41 20.91 14.84
CA VAL A 873 22.71 20.36 14.38
C VAL A 873 23.29 21.32 13.35
N ALA A 874 24.57 21.62 13.45
CA ALA A 874 25.28 22.45 12.49
C ALA A 874 25.47 21.70 11.16
N PRO A 875 25.31 22.35 9.99
CA PRO A 875 25.46 21.73 8.66
C PRO A 875 26.81 21.04 8.44
N ASP A 876 27.85 21.52 9.10
CA ASP A 876 29.22 20.98 9.03
C ASP A 876 29.47 19.78 9.96
N GLY A 877 28.46 19.38 10.75
CA GLY A 877 28.57 18.30 11.73
C GLY A 877 29.52 18.60 12.90
N GLN A 878 29.88 19.85 13.16
CA GLN A 878 30.81 20.20 14.23
C GLN A 878 30.14 20.46 15.58
N ALA A 879 28.83 20.77 15.59
CA ALA A 879 28.11 21.15 16.80
C ALA A 879 26.65 20.66 16.78
N PHE A 880 26.13 20.34 17.95
CA PHE A 880 24.70 20.20 18.17
C PHE A 880 24.28 20.75 19.54
N LEU A 881 23.03 21.18 19.63
CA LEU A 881 22.38 21.61 20.87
C LEU A 881 20.97 21.02 20.89
N GLY A 882 20.75 20.08 21.82
CA GLY A 882 19.49 19.37 21.90
C GLY A 882 19.02 19.08 23.30
N VAL A 883 17.99 18.26 23.36
CA VAL A 883 17.40 17.75 24.59
C VAL A 883 17.28 16.24 24.53
N ALA A 884 17.17 15.60 25.68
CA ALA A 884 16.67 14.24 25.81
C ALA A 884 15.74 14.03 27.02
N ALA A 885 14.84 13.06 26.97
CA ALA A 885 13.94 12.72 28.08
C ALA A 885 13.53 11.23 28.07
N LEU A 886 13.11 10.73 29.24
CA LEU A 886 12.52 9.40 29.41
C LEU A 886 11.08 9.33 28.85
N TYR A 887 10.66 8.11 28.48
CA TYR A 887 9.37 7.79 27.84
C TYR A 887 8.12 8.38 28.54
N ARG A 888 8.09 8.48 29.88
CA ARG A 888 6.89 8.89 30.63
C ARG A 888 6.77 10.40 30.88
N GLN A 889 7.62 11.24 30.30
CA GLN A 889 7.54 12.69 30.54
C GLN A 889 6.37 13.39 29.84
N ASN A 890 5.67 12.72 28.90
CA ASN A 890 4.71 13.37 27.99
C ASN A 890 5.30 14.63 27.34
N LEU A 891 6.62 14.65 27.13
CA LEU A 891 7.31 15.75 26.48
C LEU A 891 7.20 15.56 24.97
N ILE A 892 6.72 16.59 24.31
CA ILE A 892 6.71 16.74 22.86
C ILE A 892 7.92 17.59 22.50
N MET A 893 8.78 17.11 21.60
CA MET A 893 10.00 17.80 21.19
C MET A 893 9.91 18.20 19.72
N HIS A 894 9.84 19.49 19.45
CA HIS A 894 9.71 20.10 18.13
C HIS A 894 10.88 21.07 17.89
N PHE A 895 11.88 20.61 17.13
CA PHE A 895 13.06 21.40 16.73
C PHE A 895 13.04 21.59 15.21
N TRP A 896 12.56 22.73 14.72
CA TRP A 896 12.49 23.01 13.28
C TRP A 896 12.48 24.51 12.97
N LYS A 897 12.89 24.87 11.74
CA LYS A 897 12.93 26.25 11.26
C LYS A 897 11.83 26.47 10.21
N ASP A 898 10.97 27.47 10.42
CA ASP A 898 10.02 27.95 9.42
C ASP A 898 10.76 28.84 8.43
N GLU A 899 11.07 28.32 7.25
CA GLU A 899 11.78 29.08 6.21
C GLU A 899 10.95 30.24 5.65
N LYS A 900 9.61 30.16 5.68
CA LYS A 900 8.75 31.24 5.17
C LYS A 900 8.69 32.41 6.14
N ARG A 901 8.61 32.12 7.44
CA ARG A 901 8.52 33.13 8.50
C ARG A 901 9.87 33.49 9.13
N GLN A 902 10.93 32.78 8.75
CA GLN A 902 12.26 32.86 9.35
C GLN A 902 12.25 32.69 10.88
N SER A 903 11.27 31.93 11.41
CA SER A 903 11.14 31.65 12.84
C SER A 903 11.72 30.28 13.19
N MET A 904 12.35 30.19 14.37
CA MET A 904 12.78 28.90 14.92
C MET A 904 11.77 28.40 15.95
N HIS A 905 11.51 27.10 15.94
CA HIS A 905 10.73 26.37 16.94
C HIS A 905 11.70 25.48 17.73
N PRO A 906 12.23 25.95 18.88
CA PRO A 906 13.23 25.25 19.69
C PRO A 906 12.62 24.47 20.86
N ASP A 907 11.42 23.94 20.67
CA ASP A 907 10.50 23.69 21.78
C ASP A 907 10.54 22.23 22.22
N ALA A 908 10.81 21.97 23.50
CA ALA A 908 10.42 20.73 24.17
C ALA A 908 9.39 21.08 25.23
N TYR A 909 8.21 20.46 25.23
CA TYR A 909 7.14 20.89 26.13
C TYR A 909 6.25 19.77 26.61
N ARG A 910 5.71 19.96 27.81
CA ARG A 910 4.72 19.05 28.39
C ARG A 910 3.33 19.68 28.28
N PRO A 911 2.36 19.05 27.60
CA PRO A 911 0.97 19.49 27.62
C PRO A 911 0.44 19.51 29.06
N VAL A 912 -0.37 20.50 29.36
CA VAL A 912 -1.08 20.64 30.64
C VAL A 912 -2.54 20.92 30.33
N ASP A 913 -3.45 20.38 31.13
CA ASP A 913 -4.86 20.71 31.09
C ASP A 913 -5.28 21.11 32.51
N TYR A 914 -5.06 22.38 32.84
CA TYR A 914 -5.31 22.89 34.19
C TYR A 914 -5.55 24.40 34.18
N THR A 915 -6.65 24.84 34.79
CA THR A 915 -6.93 26.28 34.99
C THR A 915 -6.41 26.73 36.34
N LEU A 916 -5.35 27.55 36.33
CA LEU A 916 -4.66 28.04 37.52
C LEU A 916 -5.34 29.31 38.08
N PRO A 917 -5.91 29.27 39.30
CA PRO A 917 -6.56 30.44 39.88
C PRO A 917 -5.61 31.63 40.11
N PRO A 918 -6.13 32.87 40.22
CA PRO A 918 -5.35 34.04 40.60
C PRO A 918 -4.54 33.81 41.89
N GLN A 919 -3.29 34.27 41.91
CA GLN A 919 -2.36 34.16 43.05
C GLN A 919 -1.97 32.72 43.47
N ALA A 920 -2.53 31.70 42.83
CA ALA A 920 -2.23 30.30 43.11
C ALA A 920 -0.98 29.82 42.36
N SER A 921 -0.42 28.70 42.80
CA SER A 921 0.70 28.02 42.14
C SER A 921 0.31 26.64 41.66
N TYR A 922 0.66 26.31 40.43
CA TYR A 922 0.60 24.96 39.86
C TYR A 922 1.97 24.30 40.00
N THR A 923 1.99 23.09 40.57
CA THR A 923 3.16 22.21 40.58
C THR A 923 2.84 21.00 39.70
N PRO A 924 3.74 20.62 38.78
CA PRO A 924 3.68 19.34 38.09
C PRO A 924 3.31 18.16 39.01
N ASP A 925 2.25 17.43 38.65
CA ASP A 925 1.79 16.21 39.30
C ASP A 925 2.83 15.07 39.29
N THR A 926 3.67 15.05 38.25
CA THR A 926 4.88 14.25 38.13
C THR A 926 6.08 15.15 37.79
N PRO A 927 7.32 14.76 38.11
CA PRO A 927 8.50 15.53 37.76
C PRO A 927 8.55 15.90 36.27
N CYS A 928 8.67 17.20 35.95
CA CYS A 928 8.81 17.72 34.58
C CYS A 928 10.26 18.11 34.33
N TYR A 929 11.08 17.22 33.76
CA TYR A 929 12.50 17.50 33.54
C TYR A 929 13.03 17.02 32.18
N LEU A 930 14.17 17.52 31.73
CA LEU A 930 14.86 16.95 30.57
C LEU A 930 16.36 17.11 30.73
N PHE A 931 17.09 16.38 29.89
CA PHE A 931 18.53 16.51 29.74
C PHE A 931 18.81 17.50 28.62
N VAL A 932 19.63 18.50 28.89
CA VAL A 932 20.16 19.44 27.90
C VAL A 932 21.47 18.88 27.37
N LEU A 933 21.56 18.71 26.04
CA LEU A 933 22.63 18.02 25.32
C LEU A 933 23.41 19.00 24.43
N PRO A 934 24.35 19.78 24.99
CA PRO A 934 25.33 20.51 24.19
C PRO A 934 26.41 19.52 23.73
N GLY A 935 26.75 19.49 22.44
CA GLY A 935 27.73 18.53 21.94
C GLY A 935 28.37 18.91 20.61
N SER A 936 29.21 18.02 20.13
CA SER A 936 29.91 18.11 18.84
C SER A 936 29.63 16.86 18.03
N GLY A 937 29.33 17.01 16.73
CA GLY A 937 29.03 15.89 15.84
C GLY A 937 27.74 16.08 15.06
N ASP A 938 27.39 15.05 14.30
CA ASP A 938 26.15 14.97 13.54
C ASP A 938 24.97 14.41 14.37
N VAL A 939 23.84 14.15 13.71
CA VAL A 939 22.64 13.56 14.34
C VAL A 939 22.92 12.20 14.98
N LEU A 940 23.85 11.40 14.44
CA LEU A 940 24.19 10.09 15.00
C LEU A 940 24.96 10.24 16.32
N ALA A 941 25.91 11.19 16.37
CA ALA A 941 26.63 11.53 17.60
C ALA A 941 25.66 12.01 18.69
N MET A 942 24.71 12.88 18.33
CA MET A 942 23.68 13.38 19.24
C MET A 942 22.80 12.25 19.80
N ARG A 943 22.29 11.37 18.94
CA ARG A 943 21.45 10.23 19.38
C ARG A 943 22.20 9.28 20.29
N LYS A 944 23.47 8.97 19.96
CA LYS A 944 24.31 8.13 20.81
C LYS A 944 24.45 8.72 22.21
N GLN A 945 24.61 10.04 22.33
CA GLN A 945 24.66 10.71 23.63
C GLN A 945 23.31 10.63 24.35
N ALA A 946 22.21 10.93 23.65
CA ALA A 946 20.86 10.86 24.21
C ALA A 946 20.51 9.45 24.74
N ASP A 947 20.76 8.40 23.95
CA ASP A 947 20.48 7.02 24.34
C ASP A 947 21.32 6.58 25.53
N ALA A 948 22.59 7.02 25.63
CA ALA A 948 23.43 6.71 26.79
C ALA A 948 22.87 7.32 28.08
N ILE A 949 22.36 8.56 28.02
CA ILE A 949 21.78 9.26 29.17
C ILE A 949 20.43 8.64 29.56
N VAL A 950 19.57 8.37 28.57
CA VAL A 950 18.28 7.70 28.78
C VAL A 950 18.48 6.30 29.37
N ALA A 951 19.50 5.57 28.92
CA ALA A 951 19.85 4.29 29.51
C ALA A 951 20.37 4.42 30.95
N ALA A 952 21.17 5.45 31.23
CA ALA A 952 21.70 5.71 32.58
C ALA A 952 20.62 6.13 33.59
N ASP A 953 19.55 6.79 33.13
CA ASP A 953 18.42 7.19 33.97
C ASP A 953 17.38 6.07 34.16
N ARG A 954 17.60 4.88 33.61
CA ARG A 954 16.73 3.73 33.94
C ARG A 954 16.89 3.38 35.43
N PRO A 955 15.80 3.04 36.14
CA PRO A 955 15.92 2.53 37.50
C PRO A 955 16.80 1.29 37.53
N LYS A 956 17.59 1.15 38.61
CA LYS A 956 18.27 -0.12 38.88
C LYS A 956 17.22 -1.22 39.07
N ALA A 957 17.43 -2.37 38.45
CA ALA A 957 16.69 -3.57 38.82
C ALA A 957 17.00 -3.88 40.29
N ASN A 958 15.95 -3.97 41.12
CA ASN A 958 16.08 -4.41 42.51
C ASN A 958 16.55 -5.86 42.58
#